data_AF-A0A9E5Z082-F1
#
_entry.id   AF-A0A9E5Z082-F1
#
_cell.length_a   1.000
_cell.length_b   1.000
_cell.length_c   1.000
_cell.angle_alpha   90.00
_cell.angle_beta   90.00
_cell.angle_gamma   90.00
#
_symmetry.space_group_name_H-M   'P 1'
#
loop_
_entity.id
_entity.type
_entity.pdbx_description
1 polymer ?
#
loop_
_entity_poly.entity_id
_entity_poly.type
_entity_poly.pdbx_seq_one_letter_code
_entity_poly.pdbx_strand_id
1 'polypeptide(L)'
;MGSNQSEFGNDDGATMFFFATDGTKLYDYTQCEPENRDGCRGLKLFFESKDYIVPFNGNYSQFIHGWNGNIYGFTFNDFKQEIDDGNPVLIHTENHTMIGFGYDDSSGNETIYFRNTWDFSYDEMTWGGIYQGSPHLGITVVHLEPIQLTVSPEMRTVGLPSGSTTFFVDISGSTSSTWTAEVVLGQDWMQITSGSSGVGNGVITVHYDELTDPNVSRFGEIVVTCPEATYGSPASGIVMQLDATNVHPGESIQAAIDNALSGVVITVHPGIYVENIIIDNKDITVESLEGPQNTIIQGVTGTEASSVVTFLGDFCDGAWLKGFTLKGGVGSDFGDDPVLFGGGIYCHNAGPTLENLLITDNTTHRGGGLACNNGSSPTLLNVTITNNHATTPGNCGYAGAIHCEVDCHPVLLNTIVYDNTSDLYSETEIYFYQHGVPNSITIDYSDIKNGQEGIETNENGDVIWGEGNTDENPFFCELEEYKFWLQETSPCIDTGHPAIFDDDDTRSDMGCYPSLTDIKKCKGSHWNWVSFPRLTRSGDDPVSAPPVLQQFTDWPIPLTLTLNDIEKLSFDDGIWYPLDYLIKSSTGYKLRLGTEGLHYLPLEGSRLAEDHQIDLYANQNNCIGYWLPNTQMSDVAFGEQHWGKIRTIKAEDYYYSDMQQNRVDPTNPVSWNPIPMEYGKGYIVRVHEDIIDFQWHNSNQSTPAETKIKVECFSFMNRADYEVIDIIDIPADIIEIGVFEDSICVGAVAVKDSSEQILVYSDNANRDPVPFTFEIVNSRSLHSPIKNYEVFNRLTGMFEPGIIISGMQEYSIVKLGEEGEPGNNVPLLSKIELHGNYPNPFNPETTISFSLPAKMDITLTVYNIKGQKVKTLIKGFLEKGNHKVIWNGIDEDNNSVASGIYFCKLKTGGKEISRKMLLLK
;
A
#
# COMPACT_ATOMS: atom_id res chain seq x y z
N MET A 1 66.85 19.42 -27.38
CA MET A 1 67.38 18.86 -28.65
C MET A 1 67.64 20.04 -29.55
N GLY A 2 68.91 20.45 -29.72
CA GLY A 2 69.26 21.47 -30.71
C GLY A 2 69.35 20.78 -32.07
N SER A 3 68.34 20.96 -32.91
CA SER A 3 68.31 20.36 -34.25
C SER A 3 68.60 21.42 -35.29
N ASN A 4 69.85 21.54 -35.75
CA ASN A 4 70.09 22.12 -37.07
C ASN A 4 70.26 20.96 -38.04
N GLN A 5 69.40 20.88 -39.06
CA GLN A 5 69.67 20.05 -40.22
C GLN A 5 70.07 21.00 -41.35
N SER A 6 71.36 21.02 -41.75
CA SER A 6 71.85 21.25 -43.13
C SER A 6 73.34 21.68 -43.19
N GLU A 7 74.07 20.95 -44.03
CA GLU A 7 75.20 21.30 -44.94
C GLU A 7 76.32 22.32 -44.58
N PHE A 8 76.38 22.94 -43.40
CA PHE A 8 77.34 24.04 -43.13
C PHE A 8 78.45 23.76 -42.09
N GLY A 9 78.70 22.50 -41.73
CA GLY A 9 79.88 22.12 -40.94
C GLY A 9 79.93 22.79 -39.56
N ASN A 10 79.02 22.42 -38.66
CA ASN A 10 79.10 22.75 -37.24
C ASN A 10 79.58 21.51 -36.44
N ASP A 11 80.62 21.70 -35.62
CA ASP A 11 81.35 20.63 -34.90
C ASP A 11 80.76 20.32 -33.49
N ASP A 12 79.51 20.70 -33.19
CA ASP A 12 78.83 20.39 -31.92
C ASP A 12 77.41 19.79 -32.03
N GLY A 13 77.31 18.52 -32.44
CA GLY A 13 76.22 17.64 -31.94
C GLY A 13 74.88 17.63 -32.72
N ALA A 14 74.91 17.51 -34.05
CA ALA A 14 73.72 17.28 -34.86
C ALA A 14 72.97 15.98 -34.48
N THR A 15 71.67 16.08 -34.16
CA THR A 15 70.77 14.90 -34.01
C THR A 15 70.16 14.58 -35.37
N MET A 16 70.42 13.38 -35.89
CA MET A 16 69.91 12.93 -37.18
C MET A 16 68.67 12.05 -36.98
N PHE A 17 67.60 12.29 -37.72
CA PHE A 17 66.43 11.41 -37.73
C PHE A 17 66.38 10.67 -39.06
N PHE A 18 66.31 9.35 -38.99
CA PHE A 18 66.20 8.50 -40.18
C PHE A 18 64.74 8.21 -40.50
N PHE A 19 64.44 8.12 -41.79
CA PHE A 19 63.10 7.85 -42.30
C PHE A 19 63.18 6.80 -43.41
N ALA A 20 62.18 5.94 -43.53
CA ALA A 20 62.07 5.04 -44.68
C ALA A 20 61.76 5.85 -45.94
N THR A 21 62.50 5.63 -47.02
CA THR A 21 62.36 6.42 -48.27
C THR A 21 61.00 6.25 -48.94
N ASP A 22 60.28 5.16 -48.65
CA ASP A 22 58.93 4.89 -49.13
C ASP A 22 57.82 5.46 -48.23
N GLY A 23 58.18 6.12 -47.11
CA GLY A 23 57.26 6.79 -46.18
C GLY A 23 56.59 5.91 -45.15
N THR A 24 56.94 4.62 -45.13
CA THR A 24 56.49 3.73 -44.05
C THR A 24 57.16 4.10 -42.72
N LYS A 25 56.56 3.65 -41.61
CA LYS A 25 57.11 3.87 -40.27
C LYS A 25 58.47 3.19 -40.14
N LEU A 26 59.49 3.94 -39.75
CA LEU A 26 60.81 3.42 -39.43
C LEU A 26 60.94 3.34 -37.91
N TYR A 27 60.82 2.13 -37.36
CA TYR A 27 60.92 1.87 -35.93
C TYR A 27 62.37 1.71 -35.52
N ASP A 28 62.75 2.41 -34.44
CA ASP A 28 63.97 2.14 -33.65
C ASP A 28 65.24 1.84 -34.49
N TYR A 29 65.60 2.74 -35.42
CA TYR A 29 66.64 2.47 -36.42
C TYR A 29 68.06 2.50 -35.83
N THR A 30 68.78 1.37 -35.93
CA THR A 30 70.12 1.21 -35.31
C THR A 30 71.25 0.93 -36.31
N GLN A 31 70.97 0.81 -37.60
CA GLN A 31 71.97 0.31 -38.58
C GLN A 31 73.16 1.26 -38.81
N CYS A 32 73.03 2.54 -38.46
CA CYS A 32 74.11 3.53 -38.60
C CYS A 32 74.88 3.80 -37.28
N GLU A 33 74.61 3.04 -36.23
CA GLU A 33 75.33 3.16 -34.96
C GLU A 33 76.70 2.46 -34.99
N PRO A 34 77.72 3.00 -34.28
CA PRO A 34 77.67 4.16 -33.37
C PRO A 34 77.96 5.51 -34.04
N GLU A 35 78.31 5.49 -35.34
CA GLU A 35 78.90 6.62 -36.07
C GLU A 35 77.88 7.74 -36.35
N ASN A 36 76.64 7.38 -36.72
CA ASN A 36 75.53 8.30 -36.93
C ASN A 36 74.29 7.78 -36.18
N ARG A 37 74.08 8.26 -34.95
CA ARG A 37 72.98 7.81 -34.09
C ARG A 37 71.64 8.42 -34.53
N ASP A 38 70.61 7.59 -34.56
CA ASP A 38 69.24 8.02 -34.85
C ASP A 38 68.61 8.71 -33.64
N GLY A 39 67.99 9.87 -33.87
CA GLY A 39 67.32 10.68 -32.86
C GLY A 39 66.12 9.95 -32.25
N CYS A 40 65.40 9.14 -33.03
CA CYS A 40 64.28 8.34 -32.54
C CYS A 40 64.74 7.24 -31.57
N ARG A 41 65.84 6.55 -31.90
CA ARG A 41 66.53 5.62 -30.97
C ARG A 41 67.00 6.34 -29.69
N GLY A 42 67.60 7.51 -29.84
CA GLY A 42 68.06 8.32 -28.71
C GLY A 42 66.93 8.71 -27.75
N LEU A 43 65.74 9.03 -28.28
CA LEU A 43 64.56 9.34 -27.48
C LEU A 43 64.08 8.14 -26.67
N LYS A 44 63.99 6.96 -27.29
CA LYS A 44 63.66 5.72 -26.57
C LYS A 44 64.61 5.47 -25.41
N LEU A 45 65.92 5.50 -25.68
CA LEU A 45 66.93 5.28 -24.64
C LEU A 45 66.87 6.35 -23.54
N PHE A 46 66.51 7.59 -23.87
CA PHE A 46 66.27 8.64 -22.88
C PHE A 46 65.09 8.29 -21.96
N PHE A 47 63.94 7.90 -22.50
CA PHE A 47 62.77 7.52 -21.69
C PHE A 47 63.02 6.26 -20.86
N GLU A 48 63.66 5.23 -21.43
CA GLU A 48 64.06 4.02 -20.71
C GLU A 48 65.07 4.32 -19.58
N SER A 49 65.96 5.31 -19.76
CA SER A 49 66.86 5.76 -18.69
C SER A 49 66.17 6.50 -17.54
N LYS A 50 64.88 6.81 -17.71
CA LYS A 50 64.00 7.45 -16.72
C LYS A 50 62.93 6.49 -16.22
N ASP A 51 63.18 5.18 -16.35
CA ASP A 51 62.34 4.08 -15.87
C ASP A 51 60.96 3.98 -16.56
N TYR A 52 60.79 4.62 -17.72
CA TYR A 52 59.62 4.37 -18.58
C TYR A 52 59.86 3.15 -19.47
N ILE A 53 58.82 2.36 -19.72
CA ILE A 53 58.87 1.25 -20.67
C ILE A 53 58.42 1.77 -22.04
N VAL A 54 59.30 1.69 -23.03
CA VAL A 54 58.99 1.95 -24.44
C VAL A 54 58.85 0.58 -25.12
N PRO A 55 57.66 0.16 -25.56
CA PRO A 55 57.50 -1.17 -26.16
C PRO A 55 58.32 -1.28 -27.46
N PHE A 56 58.55 -2.50 -27.92
CA PHE A 56 59.45 -2.76 -29.07
C PHE A 56 59.05 -2.00 -30.36
N ASN A 57 57.75 -1.82 -30.62
CA ASN A 57 57.21 -0.99 -31.71
C ASN A 57 56.72 0.39 -31.23
N GLY A 58 57.12 0.80 -30.03
CA GLY A 58 56.61 1.98 -29.34
C GLY A 58 57.20 3.30 -29.82
N ASN A 59 58.27 3.30 -30.62
CA ASN A 59 58.84 4.54 -31.15
C ASN A 59 59.17 4.42 -32.63
N TYR A 60 58.85 5.46 -33.40
CA TYR A 60 59.11 5.49 -34.83
C TYR A 60 59.21 6.90 -35.40
N SER A 61 59.96 7.01 -36.49
CA SER A 61 59.99 8.20 -37.36
C SER A 61 59.24 7.91 -38.66
N GLN A 62 58.52 8.90 -39.19
CA GLN A 62 57.79 8.75 -40.46
C GLN A 62 57.70 10.08 -41.23
N PHE A 63 57.87 10.04 -42.55
CA PHE A 63 57.58 11.21 -43.41
C PHE A 63 56.09 11.54 -43.38
N ILE A 64 55.72 12.80 -43.53
CA ILE A 64 54.31 13.15 -43.66
C ILE A 64 53.75 12.70 -45.02
N HIS A 65 52.44 12.44 -45.06
CA HIS A 65 51.75 12.14 -46.30
C HIS A 65 51.89 13.31 -47.30
N GLY A 66 52.27 13.01 -48.53
CA GLY A 66 52.47 13.99 -49.61
C GLY A 66 53.91 14.50 -49.78
N TRP A 67 54.79 14.31 -48.79
CA TRP A 67 56.20 14.70 -48.90
C TRP A 67 56.89 13.95 -50.06
N ASN A 68 57.46 14.67 -51.03
CA ASN A 68 58.04 14.10 -52.27
C ASN A 68 57.13 13.08 -53.01
N GLY A 69 55.80 13.26 -52.93
CA GLY A 69 54.82 12.39 -53.59
C GLY A 69 54.52 11.08 -52.85
N ASN A 70 54.88 10.99 -51.57
CA ASN A 70 54.65 9.82 -50.74
C ASN A 70 53.18 9.62 -50.36
N ILE A 71 52.66 8.39 -50.48
CA ILE A 71 51.27 8.05 -50.18
C ILE A 71 51.09 7.23 -48.88
N TYR A 72 52.19 6.79 -48.26
CA TYR A 72 52.18 6.00 -47.01
C TYR A 72 52.57 6.82 -45.77
N GLY A 73 52.77 8.12 -45.94
CA GLY A 73 53.23 9.01 -44.87
C GLY A 73 52.19 9.29 -43.80
N PHE A 74 52.65 9.88 -42.70
CA PHE A 74 51.87 10.24 -41.52
C PHE A 74 50.90 11.39 -41.82
N THR A 75 49.64 11.25 -41.45
CA THR A 75 48.57 12.23 -41.77
C THR A 75 48.29 13.18 -40.61
N PHE A 76 47.57 14.26 -40.86
CA PHE A 76 47.10 15.16 -39.81
C PHE A 76 46.18 14.45 -38.81
N ASN A 77 45.33 13.52 -39.25
CA ASN A 77 44.48 12.74 -38.35
C ASN A 77 45.28 11.81 -37.44
N ASP A 78 46.38 11.23 -37.93
CA ASP A 78 47.28 10.43 -37.09
C ASP A 78 47.93 11.31 -36.00
N PHE A 79 48.29 12.55 -36.35
CA PHE A 79 48.85 13.51 -35.38
C PHE A 79 47.85 13.82 -34.27
N LYS A 80 46.58 14.05 -34.62
CA LYS A 80 45.52 14.29 -33.63
C LYS A 80 45.41 13.16 -32.63
N GLN A 81 45.31 11.93 -33.13
CA GLN A 81 45.17 10.73 -32.30
C GLN A 81 46.32 10.59 -31.31
N GLU A 82 47.57 10.76 -31.76
CA GLU A 82 48.74 10.62 -30.89
C GLU A 82 48.82 11.70 -29.81
N ILE A 83 48.41 12.94 -30.12
CA ILE A 83 48.33 14.02 -29.12
C ILE A 83 47.23 13.73 -28.09
N ASP A 84 46.06 13.25 -28.52
CA ASP A 84 44.93 12.94 -27.63
C ASP A 84 45.22 11.74 -26.71
N ASP A 85 45.98 10.76 -27.20
CA ASP A 85 46.46 9.61 -26.41
C ASP A 85 47.60 9.99 -25.44
N GLY A 86 48.02 11.25 -25.42
CA GLY A 86 49.05 11.77 -24.51
C GLY A 86 50.48 11.39 -24.91
N ASN A 87 50.69 10.92 -26.15
CA ASN A 87 51.99 10.48 -26.62
C ASN A 87 52.88 11.67 -27.03
N PRO A 88 54.16 11.69 -26.64
CA PRO A 88 55.11 12.66 -27.16
C PRO A 88 55.29 12.58 -28.69
N VAL A 89 55.00 13.67 -29.39
CA VAL A 89 55.19 13.80 -30.84
C VAL A 89 56.16 14.94 -31.17
N LEU A 90 57.23 14.62 -31.91
CA LEU A 90 58.14 15.60 -32.50
C LEU A 90 57.75 15.86 -33.95
N ILE A 91 57.82 17.14 -34.33
CA ILE A 91 57.56 17.66 -35.68
C ILE A 91 58.89 18.05 -36.31
N HIS A 92 59.21 17.52 -37.48
CA HIS A 92 60.44 17.81 -38.21
C HIS A 92 60.13 18.64 -39.45
N THR A 93 60.79 19.79 -39.59
CA THR A 93 60.94 20.47 -40.88
C THR A 93 62.32 20.14 -41.46
N GLU A 94 62.57 20.48 -42.73
CA GLU A 94 63.87 20.18 -43.38
C GLU A 94 65.09 20.61 -42.57
N ASN A 95 65.00 21.71 -41.81
CA ASN A 95 66.14 22.26 -41.08
C ASN A 95 65.95 22.36 -39.56
N HIS A 96 64.78 21.99 -39.01
CA HIS A 96 64.45 22.17 -37.60
C HIS A 96 63.54 21.07 -37.04
N THR A 97 63.50 20.91 -35.72
CA THR A 97 62.65 19.94 -35.03
C THR A 97 62.00 20.60 -33.82
N MET A 98 60.70 20.36 -33.66
CA MET A 98 59.83 21.02 -32.69
C MET A 98 59.00 19.98 -31.95
N ILE A 99 58.41 20.33 -30.81
CA ILE A 99 57.58 19.40 -30.02
C ILE A 99 56.12 19.77 -30.21
N GLY A 100 55.32 18.88 -30.79
CA GLY A 100 53.88 19.07 -30.96
C GLY A 100 53.14 18.92 -29.63
N PHE A 101 52.10 19.73 -29.42
CA PHE A 101 51.27 19.62 -28.21
C PHE A 101 49.77 19.87 -28.46
N GLY A 102 49.36 20.23 -29.68
CA GLY A 102 47.96 20.51 -29.97
C GLY A 102 47.70 20.76 -31.45
N TYR A 103 46.43 20.88 -31.82
CA TYR A 103 45.97 21.13 -33.19
C TYR A 103 44.62 21.88 -33.20
N ASP A 104 44.24 22.45 -34.35
CA ASP A 104 42.90 23.00 -34.63
C ASP A 104 42.54 22.76 -36.10
N ASP A 105 41.36 22.18 -36.35
CA ASP A 105 40.78 21.92 -37.67
C ASP A 105 39.36 22.47 -37.84
N SER A 106 38.86 23.21 -36.85
CA SER A 106 37.48 23.71 -36.79
C SER A 106 37.12 24.68 -37.92
N SER A 107 38.12 25.32 -38.52
CA SER A 107 37.97 26.31 -39.59
C SER A 107 38.19 25.74 -41.01
N GLY A 108 38.44 24.43 -41.14
CA GLY A 108 38.79 23.78 -42.40
C GLY A 108 40.26 23.94 -42.81
N ASN A 109 41.07 24.61 -41.99
CA ASN A 109 42.53 24.60 -42.09
C ASN A 109 43.10 23.64 -41.04
N GLU A 110 43.95 22.71 -41.46
CA GLU A 110 44.60 21.74 -40.56
C GLU A 110 45.80 22.39 -39.85
N THR A 111 45.58 23.12 -38.76
CA THR A 111 46.65 23.83 -38.02
C THR A 111 47.22 22.96 -36.90
N ILE A 112 48.55 22.94 -36.76
CA ILE A 112 49.25 22.30 -35.63
C ILE A 112 49.98 23.32 -34.76
N TYR A 113 49.93 23.08 -33.45
CA TYR A 113 50.60 23.87 -32.42
C TYR A 113 51.81 23.11 -31.88
N PHE A 114 52.94 23.81 -31.77
CA PHE A 114 54.18 23.22 -31.30
C PHE A 114 55.02 24.21 -30.52
N ARG A 115 55.94 23.66 -29.73
CA ARG A 115 56.94 24.41 -28.99
C ARG A 115 58.27 24.35 -29.72
N ASN A 116 58.83 25.52 -30.00
CA ASN A 116 60.10 25.63 -30.70
C ASN A 116 61.25 25.16 -29.78
N THR A 117 62.13 24.29 -30.28
CA THR A 117 63.21 23.73 -29.45
C THR A 117 64.43 24.64 -29.29
N TRP A 118 64.52 25.74 -30.05
CA TRP A 118 65.62 26.70 -29.94
C TRP A 118 65.39 27.76 -28.86
N ASP A 119 64.20 28.33 -28.80
CA ASP A 119 63.86 29.46 -27.93
C ASP A 119 62.63 29.19 -27.03
N PHE A 120 62.05 27.99 -27.12
CA PHE A 120 60.91 27.54 -26.33
C PHE A 120 59.61 28.33 -26.56
N SER A 121 59.51 29.10 -27.65
CA SER A 121 58.29 29.80 -28.06
C SER A 121 57.16 28.82 -28.39
N TYR A 122 55.92 29.29 -28.26
CA TYR A 122 54.73 28.61 -28.76
C TYR A 122 54.42 29.16 -30.15
N ASP A 123 54.39 28.28 -31.14
CA ASP A 123 54.19 28.63 -32.55
C ASP A 123 53.21 27.66 -33.21
N GLU A 124 52.77 28.04 -34.41
CA GLU A 124 51.81 27.27 -35.22
C GLU A 124 52.22 27.23 -36.69
N MET A 125 51.76 26.20 -37.40
CA MET A 125 51.79 26.13 -38.86
C MET A 125 50.66 25.25 -39.38
N THR A 126 50.27 25.43 -40.64
CA THR A 126 49.37 24.48 -41.30
C THR A 126 50.10 23.15 -41.57
N TRP A 127 49.42 22.03 -41.41
CA TRP A 127 49.92 20.69 -41.71
C TRP A 127 50.44 20.61 -43.15
N GLY A 128 51.58 19.97 -43.35
CA GLY A 128 52.31 19.97 -44.63
C GLY A 128 52.82 21.34 -45.12
N GLY A 129 52.67 22.40 -44.32
CA GLY A 129 53.05 23.77 -44.65
C GLY A 129 54.55 24.06 -44.50
N ILE A 130 54.88 25.35 -44.49
CA ILE A 130 56.25 25.86 -44.37
C ILE A 130 56.34 26.71 -43.11
N TYR A 131 57.26 26.37 -42.21
CA TYR A 131 57.56 27.16 -41.02
C TYR A 131 58.93 27.84 -41.16
N GLN A 132 58.93 29.17 -41.09
CA GLN A 132 60.13 30.03 -41.22
C GLN A 132 61.02 29.70 -42.45
N GLY A 133 60.40 29.30 -43.56
CA GLY A 133 61.09 28.96 -44.80
C GLY A 133 61.53 27.49 -44.93
N SER A 134 61.31 26.66 -43.90
CA SER A 134 61.57 25.21 -43.94
C SER A 134 60.26 24.42 -44.03
N PRO A 135 60.07 23.60 -45.07
CA PRO A 135 58.85 22.82 -45.23
C PRO A 135 58.78 21.66 -44.23
N HIS A 136 57.55 21.29 -43.86
CA HIS A 136 57.26 20.17 -42.98
C HIS A 136 57.64 18.83 -43.64
N LEU A 137 58.57 18.13 -43.02
CA LEU A 137 59.23 16.93 -43.53
C LEU A 137 58.57 15.64 -43.01
N GLY A 138 58.44 15.51 -41.69
CA GLY A 138 58.06 14.26 -41.04
C GLY A 138 57.86 14.42 -39.54
N ILE A 139 57.55 13.32 -38.85
CA ILE A 139 57.35 13.28 -37.40
C ILE A 139 58.16 12.15 -36.75
N THR A 140 58.33 12.23 -35.43
CA THR A 140 58.74 11.11 -34.57
C THR A 140 57.76 10.97 -33.40
N VAL A 141 57.27 9.76 -33.14
CA VAL A 141 56.38 9.46 -32.00
C VAL A 141 57.08 8.52 -31.02
N VAL A 142 56.82 8.70 -29.72
CA VAL A 142 57.21 7.76 -28.66
C VAL A 142 55.98 7.39 -27.83
N HIS A 143 55.68 6.10 -27.73
CA HIS A 143 54.65 5.48 -26.88
C HIS A 143 55.30 4.98 -25.59
N LEU A 144 54.69 5.28 -24.45
CA LEU A 144 55.15 4.87 -23.12
C LEU A 144 54.08 3.99 -22.46
N GLU A 145 54.47 2.90 -21.79
CA GLU A 145 53.55 2.15 -20.91
C GLU A 145 53.47 2.80 -19.51
N PRO A 146 52.27 3.07 -18.95
CA PRO A 146 52.14 3.60 -17.59
C PRO A 146 52.15 2.48 -16.53
N ILE A 147 52.95 2.64 -15.47
CA ILE A 147 52.91 1.76 -14.27
C ILE A 147 51.89 2.31 -13.26
N GLN A 148 50.83 1.55 -12.97
CA GLN A 148 49.75 1.90 -12.02
C GLN A 148 49.64 0.87 -10.88
N LEU A 149 49.34 1.33 -9.66
CA LEU A 149 49.04 0.49 -8.48
C LEU A 149 47.56 0.65 -8.09
N THR A 150 46.82 -0.46 -8.02
CA THR A 150 45.43 -0.47 -7.51
C THR A 150 45.21 -1.62 -6.52
N VAL A 151 44.48 -1.33 -5.44
CA VAL A 151 44.05 -2.32 -4.44
C VAL A 151 42.57 -2.62 -4.71
N SER A 152 42.21 -3.91 -4.88
CA SER A 152 40.83 -4.29 -5.14
C SER A 152 40.38 -5.46 -4.24
N PRO A 153 39.20 -5.36 -3.60
CA PRO A 153 38.25 -4.23 -3.60
C PRO A 153 38.69 -3.07 -2.69
N GLU A 154 38.14 -1.87 -2.92
CA GLU A 154 38.34 -0.68 -2.06
C GLU A 154 37.73 -0.85 -0.65
N MET A 155 36.70 -1.70 -0.52
CA MET A 155 36.07 -2.08 0.76
C MET A 155 35.79 -3.59 0.79
N ARG A 156 36.18 -4.27 1.87
CA ARG A 156 35.77 -5.66 2.14
C ARG A 156 35.26 -5.87 3.56
N THR A 157 34.17 -6.62 3.65
CA THR A 157 33.61 -7.16 4.90
C THR A 157 34.34 -8.45 5.27
N VAL A 158 34.71 -8.59 6.54
CA VAL A 158 35.23 -9.85 7.11
C VAL A 158 34.26 -10.32 8.19
N GLY A 159 33.68 -11.52 8.03
CA GLY A 159 32.84 -12.13 9.06
C GLY A 159 33.66 -12.62 10.26
N LEU A 160 33.04 -12.67 11.44
CA LEU A 160 33.62 -13.29 12.64
C LEU A 160 33.22 -14.78 12.68
N PRO A 161 34.06 -15.76 13.11
CA PRO A 161 35.45 -15.68 13.56
C PRO A 161 36.40 -16.70 12.86
N SER A 162 37.69 -16.34 12.74
CA SER A 162 38.82 -17.13 12.20
C SER A 162 38.77 -17.50 10.70
N GLY A 163 39.81 -17.11 9.96
CA GLY A 163 39.97 -17.43 8.54
C GLY A 163 41.19 -16.75 7.91
N SER A 164 41.65 -17.30 6.78
CA SER A 164 42.63 -16.65 5.91
C SER A 164 41.89 -15.72 4.96
N THR A 165 42.28 -14.45 4.87
CA THR A 165 41.74 -13.54 3.84
C THR A 165 42.83 -13.22 2.82
N THR A 166 42.45 -13.32 1.54
CA THR A 166 43.35 -13.07 0.42
C THR A 166 42.95 -11.80 -0.31
N PHE A 167 43.91 -10.87 -0.43
CA PHE A 167 43.80 -9.63 -1.17
C PHE A 167 44.50 -9.79 -2.52
N PHE A 168 43.89 -9.24 -3.56
CA PHE A 168 44.50 -9.16 -4.89
C PHE A 168 45.03 -7.75 -5.09
N VAL A 169 46.33 -7.64 -5.35
CA VAL A 169 47.00 -6.38 -5.68
C VAL A 169 47.37 -6.44 -7.15
N ASP A 170 46.83 -5.51 -7.95
CA ASP A 170 47.18 -5.43 -9.35
C ASP A 170 48.35 -4.46 -9.51
N ILE A 171 49.48 -4.97 -9.99
CA ILE A 171 50.67 -4.18 -10.26
C ILE A 171 50.90 -4.26 -11.76
N SER A 172 50.83 -3.12 -12.46
CA SER A 172 51.28 -2.94 -13.85
C SER A 172 50.50 -3.65 -14.97
N GLY A 173 49.16 -3.62 -14.98
CA GLY A 173 48.37 -3.88 -16.20
C GLY A 173 48.52 -5.25 -16.87
N SER A 174 49.25 -6.20 -16.28
CA SER A 174 49.36 -7.59 -16.76
C SER A 174 49.87 -8.60 -15.71
N THR A 175 50.23 -8.17 -14.50
CA THR A 175 50.64 -9.07 -13.41
C THR A 175 49.85 -8.82 -12.12
N SER A 176 48.89 -9.68 -11.84
CA SER A 176 48.23 -9.73 -10.53
C SER A 176 49.12 -10.43 -9.52
N SER A 177 49.29 -9.81 -8.36
CA SER A 177 50.01 -10.39 -7.22
C SER A 177 49.02 -10.74 -6.13
N THR A 178 49.06 -11.98 -5.65
CA THR A 178 48.21 -12.43 -4.55
C THR A 178 48.93 -12.19 -3.23
N TRP A 179 48.29 -11.46 -2.33
CA TRP A 179 48.79 -11.21 -0.98
C TRP A 179 47.78 -11.75 0.03
N THR A 180 48.20 -12.70 0.86
CA THR A 180 47.35 -13.30 1.89
C THR A 180 47.74 -12.72 3.24
N ALA A 181 46.76 -12.19 3.98
CA ALA A 181 46.93 -11.87 5.39
C ALA A 181 46.30 -12.96 6.24
N GLU A 182 47.06 -13.49 7.20
CA GLU A 182 46.57 -14.47 8.15
C GLU A 182 46.10 -13.76 9.42
N VAL A 183 44.83 -13.95 9.78
CA VAL A 183 44.25 -13.41 11.01
C VAL A 183 44.37 -14.51 12.08
N VAL A 184 45.19 -14.28 13.11
CA VAL A 184 45.47 -15.28 14.16
C VAL A 184 44.47 -15.16 15.31
N LEU A 185 43.97 -16.30 15.81
CA LEU A 185 43.08 -16.39 16.97
C LEU A 185 43.69 -15.78 18.24
N GLY A 186 42.92 -14.93 18.94
CA GLY A 186 43.24 -14.45 20.30
C GLY A 186 43.99 -13.10 20.40
N GLN A 187 43.92 -12.24 19.39
CA GLN A 187 44.36 -10.84 19.47
C GLN A 187 43.27 -9.93 18.87
N ASP A 188 42.89 -8.88 19.60
CA ASP A 188 41.48 -8.45 19.65
C ASP A 188 40.94 -7.61 18.50
N TRP A 189 41.65 -7.40 17.35
CA TRP A 189 41.01 -7.12 16.02
C TRP A 189 41.88 -6.70 14.78
N MET A 190 43.18 -6.37 14.82
CA MET A 190 44.14 -6.66 13.70
C MET A 190 45.62 -6.31 14.02
N GLN A 191 46.58 -7.16 13.65
CA GLN A 191 48.03 -6.80 13.63
C GLN A 191 48.78 -7.51 12.47
N ILE A 192 49.34 -6.76 11.50
CA ILE A 192 50.33 -7.28 10.54
C ILE A 192 51.73 -6.89 11.01
N THR A 193 52.44 -7.83 11.63
CA THR A 193 53.86 -7.66 11.98
C THR A 193 54.72 -7.93 10.75
N SER A 194 55.56 -6.96 10.40
CA SER A 194 56.57 -6.96 9.32
C SER A 194 56.96 -8.35 8.79
N GLY A 195 56.72 -8.60 7.51
CA GLY A 195 57.18 -9.81 6.82
C GLY A 195 56.17 -10.49 5.90
N SER A 196 54.94 -9.98 5.75
CA SER A 196 54.00 -10.51 4.76
C SER A 196 54.46 -10.14 3.36
N SER A 197 55.20 -11.06 2.72
CA SER A 197 55.60 -10.99 1.32
C SER A 197 54.65 -11.80 0.44
N GLY A 198 54.09 -11.18 -0.60
CA GLY A 198 53.48 -11.85 -1.74
C GLY A 198 54.49 -12.06 -2.87
N VAL A 199 54.04 -12.58 -4.02
CA VAL A 199 54.88 -12.68 -5.22
C VAL A 199 55.05 -11.27 -5.81
N GLY A 200 56.19 -10.61 -5.56
CA GLY A 200 56.50 -9.24 -6.03
C GLY A 200 57.29 -8.40 -4.99
N ASN A 201 57.68 -7.17 -5.34
CA ASN A 201 58.40 -6.24 -4.45
C ASN A 201 57.41 -5.23 -3.80
N GLY A 202 57.10 -5.37 -2.49
CA GLY A 202 56.21 -4.44 -1.78
C GLY A 202 56.07 -4.73 -0.29
N VAL A 203 55.42 -3.82 0.46
CA VAL A 203 55.14 -3.98 1.90
C VAL A 203 53.68 -3.61 2.20
N ILE A 204 53.02 -4.43 3.03
CA ILE A 204 51.69 -4.17 3.59
C ILE A 204 51.84 -3.62 5.01
N THR A 205 51.19 -2.49 5.30
CA THR A 205 51.09 -1.90 6.65
C THR A 205 49.61 -1.80 7.04
N VAL A 206 49.29 -2.03 8.31
CA VAL A 206 47.91 -2.04 8.82
C VAL A 206 47.75 -1.10 10.01
N HIS A 207 46.70 -0.29 9.99
CA HIS A 207 46.28 0.63 11.05
C HIS A 207 44.92 0.23 11.64
N TYR A 208 44.74 0.39 12.96
CA TYR A 208 43.56 -0.05 13.72
C TYR A 208 43.27 0.86 14.97
N ASP A 209 41.99 1.24 15.21
CA ASP A 209 41.29 1.84 16.40
C ASP A 209 41.14 1.02 17.74
N GLU A 210 41.68 1.47 18.88
CA GLU A 210 41.66 0.73 20.16
C GLU A 210 40.29 0.12 20.63
N LEU A 211 40.33 -1.10 21.20
CA LEU A 211 39.14 -1.88 21.62
C LEU A 211 38.41 -1.25 22.81
N THR A 212 37.20 -0.73 22.61
CA THR A 212 36.36 -0.19 23.70
C THR A 212 35.01 -0.88 23.87
N ASP A 213 34.45 -1.49 22.81
CA ASP A 213 33.20 -2.28 22.84
C ASP A 213 33.21 -3.42 21.77
N PRO A 214 32.89 -4.68 22.12
CA PRO A 214 32.73 -5.78 21.16
C PRO A 214 31.55 -5.65 20.19
N ASN A 215 30.57 -4.78 20.44
CA ASN A 215 29.28 -4.74 19.73
C ASN A 215 29.13 -3.51 18.80
N VAL A 216 30.23 -2.99 18.24
CA VAL A 216 30.21 -1.84 17.32
C VAL A 216 31.05 -2.14 16.09
N SER A 217 30.53 -1.81 14.91
CA SER A 217 31.24 -1.93 13.63
C SER A 217 32.60 -1.22 13.68
N ARG A 218 33.64 -1.85 13.11
CA ARG A 218 35.03 -1.35 13.18
C ARG A 218 35.64 -1.18 11.81
N PHE A 219 36.58 -0.25 11.70
CA PHE A 219 37.33 0.02 10.49
C PHE A 219 38.83 -0.21 10.71
N GLY A 220 39.47 -0.94 9.78
CA GLY A 220 40.92 -1.04 9.66
C GLY A 220 41.37 -0.51 8.32
N GLU A 221 42.51 0.20 8.27
CA GLU A 221 43.10 0.68 7.03
C GLU A 221 44.29 -0.22 6.65
N ILE A 222 44.28 -0.73 5.42
CA ILE A 222 45.41 -1.45 4.82
C ILE A 222 46.11 -0.51 3.85
N VAL A 223 47.40 -0.27 4.06
CA VAL A 223 48.23 0.56 3.20
C VAL A 223 49.26 -0.32 2.49
N VAL A 224 49.25 -0.31 1.16
CA VAL A 224 50.20 -1.03 0.30
C VAL A 224 51.16 -0.02 -0.32
N THR A 225 52.45 -0.22 -0.10
CA THR A 225 53.50 0.61 -0.69
C THR A 225 54.30 -0.20 -1.70
N CYS A 226 54.28 0.23 -2.96
CA CYS A 226 55.13 -0.30 -4.03
C CYS A 226 56.15 0.76 -4.44
N PRO A 227 57.47 0.55 -4.23
CA PRO A 227 58.50 1.51 -4.59
C PRO A 227 58.65 1.74 -6.11
N GLU A 228 58.20 0.80 -6.93
CA GLU A 228 58.39 0.79 -8.39
C GLU A 228 57.19 1.40 -9.17
N ALA A 229 56.09 1.75 -8.49
CA ALA A 229 54.89 2.30 -9.14
C ALA A 229 54.98 3.82 -9.35
N THR A 230 54.73 4.29 -10.58
CA THR A 230 54.82 5.71 -10.96
C THR A 230 53.60 6.53 -10.54
N TYR A 231 52.42 5.92 -10.42
CA TYR A 231 51.18 6.52 -9.92
C TYR A 231 50.45 5.59 -8.95
N GLY A 232 49.84 6.14 -7.90
CA GLY A 232 48.96 5.41 -6.97
C GLY A 232 49.62 4.75 -5.74
N SER A 233 50.90 5.02 -5.43
CA SER A 233 51.60 4.47 -4.25
C SER A 233 51.91 5.58 -3.21
N PRO A 234 51.60 5.39 -1.91
CA PRO A 234 50.90 4.25 -1.33
C PRO A 234 49.41 4.24 -1.73
N ALA A 235 48.83 3.03 -1.83
CA ALA A 235 47.39 2.83 -2.01
C ALA A 235 46.79 2.29 -0.71
N SER A 236 45.62 2.81 -0.31
CA SER A 236 44.89 2.40 0.89
C SER A 236 43.59 1.69 0.54
N GLY A 237 43.22 0.68 1.32
CA GLY A 237 41.90 0.02 1.27
C GLY A 237 41.32 -0.12 2.68
N ILE A 238 40.00 -0.10 2.80
CA ILE A 238 39.30 -0.18 4.09
C ILE A 238 38.79 -1.61 4.30
N VAL A 239 39.06 -2.16 5.48
CA VAL A 239 38.43 -3.39 5.96
C VAL A 239 37.43 -3.04 7.05
N MET A 240 36.22 -3.56 6.92
CA MET A 240 35.16 -3.38 7.91
C MET A 240 34.87 -4.71 8.60
N GLN A 241 34.84 -4.70 9.93
CA GLN A 241 34.19 -5.73 10.72
C GLN A 241 32.77 -5.24 11.01
N LEU A 242 31.77 -5.91 10.46
CA LEU A 242 30.37 -5.62 10.77
C LEU A 242 30.06 -6.10 12.19
N ASP A 243 29.22 -5.33 12.86
CA ASP A 243 28.58 -5.70 14.10
C ASP A 243 27.79 -7.01 13.91
N ALA A 244 28.15 -8.06 14.64
CA ALA A 244 27.48 -9.37 14.57
C ALA A 244 26.03 -9.33 15.11
N THR A 245 25.61 -8.18 15.62
CA THR A 245 24.25 -7.93 16.11
C THR A 245 23.34 -7.26 15.10
N ASN A 246 23.83 -6.85 13.92
CA ASN A 246 22.98 -6.27 12.87
C ASN A 246 23.00 -7.15 11.62
N VAL A 247 21.82 -7.57 11.16
CA VAL A 247 21.67 -8.45 10.00
C VAL A 247 20.93 -7.70 8.89
N HIS A 248 21.56 -7.59 7.72
CA HIS A 248 21.00 -6.95 6.53
C HIS A 248 20.52 -7.97 5.49
N PRO A 249 19.64 -7.58 4.55
CA PRO A 249 19.22 -8.47 3.47
C PRO A 249 20.39 -9.06 2.68
N GLY A 250 20.41 -10.38 2.55
CA GLY A 250 21.49 -11.14 1.91
C GLY A 250 22.54 -11.70 2.88
N GLU A 251 22.48 -11.29 4.16
CA GLU A 251 23.21 -11.92 5.27
C GLU A 251 22.34 -13.01 5.92
N SER A 252 22.94 -13.85 6.76
CA SER A 252 22.25 -14.93 7.47
C SER A 252 22.04 -14.56 8.92
N ILE A 253 20.78 -14.64 9.36
CA ILE A 253 20.41 -14.53 10.77
C ILE A 253 21.02 -15.69 11.55
N GLN A 254 21.04 -16.91 11.00
CA GLN A 254 21.69 -18.04 11.65
C GLN A 254 23.18 -17.78 11.90
N ALA A 255 23.90 -17.21 10.93
CA ALA A 255 25.31 -16.88 11.12
C ALA A 255 25.52 -15.84 12.23
N ALA A 256 24.61 -14.87 12.37
CA ALA A 256 24.64 -13.92 13.49
C ALA A 256 24.40 -14.63 14.84
N ILE A 257 23.40 -15.53 14.89
CA ILE A 257 23.08 -16.35 16.08
C ILE A 257 24.26 -17.24 16.49
N ASP A 258 24.92 -17.90 15.54
CA ASP A 258 26.05 -18.78 15.81
C ASP A 258 27.21 -18.02 16.48
N ASN A 259 27.45 -16.79 16.01
CA ASN A 259 28.52 -15.91 16.47
C ASN A 259 28.18 -15.12 17.74
N ALA A 260 26.90 -14.94 18.03
CA ALA A 260 26.40 -14.23 19.19
C ALA A 260 26.73 -14.96 20.50
N LEU A 261 27.09 -14.17 21.51
CA LEU A 261 27.12 -14.59 22.91
C LEU A 261 25.70 -14.60 23.47
N SER A 262 25.41 -15.46 24.45
CA SER A 262 24.15 -15.42 25.19
C SER A 262 23.94 -14.04 25.84
N GLY A 263 22.72 -13.55 25.82
CA GLY A 263 22.29 -12.27 26.37
C GLY A 263 22.34 -11.09 25.40
N VAL A 264 22.77 -11.31 24.15
CA VAL A 264 22.84 -10.26 23.13
C VAL A 264 21.51 -10.11 22.38
N VAL A 265 21.29 -8.91 21.85
CA VAL A 265 20.20 -8.58 20.93
C VAL A 265 20.77 -8.60 19.51
N ILE A 266 20.15 -9.36 18.62
CA ILE A 266 20.40 -9.38 17.18
C ILE A 266 19.24 -8.63 16.52
N THR A 267 19.57 -7.51 15.93
CA THR A 267 18.69 -6.62 15.18
C THR A 267 18.71 -7.01 13.70
N VAL A 268 17.54 -7.17 13.10
CA VAL A 268 17.38 -7.61 11.71
C VAL A 268 16.68 -6.51 10.91
N HIS A 269 17.31 -6.09 9.82
CA HIS A 269 16.76 -5.09 8.91
C HIS A 269 15.63 -5.65 8.04
N PRO A 270 14.73 -4.79 7.53
CA PRO A 270 13.66 -5.16 6.59
C PRO A 270 14.16 -6.00 5.43
N GLY A 271 13.49 -7.11 5.15
CA GLY A 271 13.87 -8.00 4.06
C GLY A 271 13.26 -9.40 4.18
N ILE A 272 13.54 -10.21 3.16
CA ILE A 272 13.18 -11.63 3.14
C ILE A 272 14.45 -12.46 3.37
N TYR A 273 14.48 -13.21 4.46
CA TYR A 273 15.57 -14.09 4.86
C TYR A 273 15.14 -15.54 4.59
N VAL A 274 15.70 -16.14 3.54
CA VAL A 274 15.38 -17.53 3.16
C VAL A 274 16.34 -18.48 3.87
N GLU A 275 15.99 -18.85 5.09
CA GLU A 275 16.78 -19.73 5.96
C GLU A 275 15.89 -20.40 7.01
N ASN A 276 16.41 -21.44 7.66
CA ASN A 276 15.82 -22.04 8.86
C ASN A 276 16.74 -21.71 10.03
N ILE A 277 16.18 -21.21 11.13
CA ILE A 277 16.94 -20.72 12.27
C ILE A 277 16.87 -21.71 13.44
N ILE A 278 17.99 -21.94 14.10
CA ILE A 278 18.13 -22.76 15.29
C ILE A 278 18.79 -21.92 16.39
N ILE A 279 18.07 -21.76 17.50
CA ILE A 279 18.56 -21.17 18.74
C ILE A 279 18.72 -22.31 19.74
N ASP A 280 19.97 -22.71 19.97
CA ASP A 280 20.34 -23.86 20.81
C ASP A 280 21.10 -23.39 22.06
N ASN A 281 20.47 -23.57 23.23
CA ASN A 281 21.03 -23.24 24.54
C ASN A 281 21.61 -21.81 24.63
N LYS A 282 20.91 -20.81 24.09
CA LYS A 282 21.28 -19.39 24.14
C LYS A 282 20.07 -18.50 24.46
N ASP A 283 20.21 -17.67 25.50
CA ASP A 283 19.26 -16.60 25.80
C ASP A 283 19.56 -15.38 24.94
N ILE A 284 19.14 -15.37 23.68
CA ILE A 284 19.35 -14.24 22.76
C ILE A 284 18.02 -13.61 22.37
N THR A 285 18.03 -12.30 22.12
CA THR A 285 16.91 -11.62 21.48
C THR A 285 17.20 -11.51 19.99
N VAL A 286 16.30 -11.93 19.13
CA VAL A 286 16.32 -11.66 17.70
C VAL A 286 15.12 -10.76 17.42
N GLU A 287 15.35 -9.54 16.96
CA GLU A 287 14.31 -8.54 16.75
C GLU A 287 14.39 -7.87 15.38
N SER A 288 13.23 -7.66 14.78
CA SER A 288 13.08 -6.88 13.54
C SER A 288 13.07 -5.39 13.83
N LEU A 289 13.71 -4.60 12.96
CA LEU A 289 13.69 -3.13 13.02
C LEU A 289 12.36 -2.51 12.58
N GLU A 290 11.61 -3.17 11.72
CA GLU A 290 10.38 -2.60 11.13
C GLU A 290 9.19 -3.57 11.22
N GLY A 291 9.22 -4.46 12.22
CA GLY A 291 8.10 -5.36 12.51
C GLY A 291 7.81 -6.42 11.45
N PRO A 292 6.74 -7.21 11.66
CA PRO A 292 6.44 -8.39 10.87
C PRO A 292 6.02 -8.08 9.43
N GLN A 293 5.54 -6.86 9.14
CA GLN A 293 5.15 -6.42 7.80
C GLN A 293 6.33 -6.31 6.84
N ASN A 294 7.52 -5.99 7.36
CA ASN A 294 8.69 -5.64 6.55
C ASN A 294 9.82 -6.67 6.68
N THR A 295 9.77 -7.58 7.66
CA THR A 295 10.84 -8.54 7.92
C THR A 295 10.29 -9.97 7.98
N ILE A 296 10.62 -10.76 6.97
CA ILE A 296 10.10 -12.10 6.74
C ILE A 296 11.23 -13.13 6.86
N ILE A 297 11.04 -14.14 7.70
CA ILE A 297 11.87 -15.35 7.71
C ILE A 297 11.09 -16.45 6.96
N GLN A 298 11.64 -16.84 5.82
CA GLN A 298 11.05 -17.80 4.89
C GLN A 298 11.78 -19.13 5.00
N GLY A 299 11.08 -20.18 5.41
CA GLY A 299 11.64 -21.53 5.51
C GLY A 299 12.22 -22.03 4.19
N VAL A 300 13.33 -22.76 4.27
CA VAL A 300 14.01 -23.36 3.11
C VAL A 300 13.16 -24.50 2.55
N THR A 301 13.15 -24.67 1.22
CA THR A 301 12.44 -25.77 0.56
C THR A 301 13.39 -26.90 0.14
N GLY A 302 12.83 -28.09 -0.13
CA GLY A 302 13.61 -29.24 -0.61
C GLY A 302 14.11 -30.14 0.51
N THR A 303 15.33 -30.67 0.39
CA THR A 303 15.87 -31.68 1.31
C THR A 303 16.34 -31.13 2.65
N GLU A 304 16.51 -29.82 2.76
CA GLU A 304 16.92 -29.11 3.99
C GLU A 304 15.73 -28.41 4.67
N ALA A 305 14.52 -28.67 4.18
CA ALA A 305 13.32 -28.06 4.71
C ALA A 305 13.05 -28.53 6.15
N SER A 306 12.80 -27.57 7.05
CA SER A 306 12.60 -27.79 8.49
C SER A 306 11.56 -26.79 9.03
N SER A 307 11.41 -26.68 10.35
CA SER A 307 10.76 -25.52 10.99
C SER A 307 11.45 -24.22 10.57
N VAL A 308 10.71 -23.12 10.45
CA VAL A 308 11.31 -21.80 10.18
C VAL A 308 12.23 -21.38 11.33
N VAL A 309 11.77 -21.58 12.58
CA VAL A 309 12.57 -21.32 13.78
C VAL A 309 12.48 -22.51 14.74
N THR A 310 13.61 -22.91 15.31
CA THR A 310 13.70 -23.99 16.30
C THR A 310 14.41 -23.50 17.55
N PHE A 311 13.81 -23.73 18.72
CA PHE A 311 14.41 -23.49 20.03
C PHE A 311 14.73 -24.82 20.71
N LEU A 312 15.99 -25.01 21.13
CA LEU A 312 16.49 -26.23 21.74
C LEU A 312 17.16 -25.93 23.10
N GLY A 313 16.77 -26.68 24.13
CA GLY A 313 17.51 -26.78 25.40
C GLY A 313 17.15 -25.75 26.48
N ASP A 314 17.54 -26.09 27.73
CA ASP A 314 17.12 -25.44 28.99
C ASP A 314 17.57 -23.97 29.14
N PHE A 315 18.46 -23.48 28.27
CA PHE A 315 18.98 -22.10 28.27
C PHE A 315 18.36 -21.25 27.15
N CYS A 316 17.07 -21.44 26.88
CA CYS A 316 16.30 -20.65 25.92
C CYS A 316 15.10 -19.94 26.57
N ASP A 317 14.95 -20.03 27.91
CA ASP A 317 13.83 -19.40 28.63
C ASP A 317 13.94 -17.87 28.68
N GLY A 318 15.15 -17.33 28.46
CA GLY A 318 15.39 -15.90 28.28
C GLY A 318 15.50 -15.47 26.82
N ALA A 319 15.27 -16.36 25.86
CA ALA A 319 15.33 -16.03 24.43
C ALA A 319 14.06 -15.27 23.98
N TRP A 320 14.23 -14.32 23.07
CA TRP A 320 13.14 -13.56 22.47
C TRP A 320 13.20 -13.60 20.96
N LEU A 321 12.04 -13.73 20.32
CA LEU A 321 11.88 -13.51 18.88
C LEU A 321 10.80 -12.45 18.68
N LYS A 322 11.15 -11.32 18.04
CA LYS A 322 10.30 -10.13 17.98
C LYS A 322 10.11 -9.60 16.57
N GLY A 323 8.87 -9.38 16.15
CA GLY A 323 8.56 -8.57 14.97
C GLY A 323 8.81 -9.25 13.62
N PHE A 324 8.58 -10.56 13.47
CA PHE A 324 8.80 -11.28 12.21
C PHE A 324 7.54 -11.91 11.65
N THR A 325 7.44 -11.96 10.32
CA THR A 325 6.60 -12.94 9.64
C THR A 325 7.38 -14.24 9.43
N LEU A 326 6.86 -15.36 9.90
CA LEU A 326 7.44 -16.71 9.75
C LEU A 326 6.57 -17.55 8.82
N LYS A 327 7.12 -17.97 7.67
CA LYS A 327 6.33 -18.72 6.68
C LYS A 327 7.08 -19.79 5.89
N GLY A 328 6.33 -20.75 5.35
CA GLY A 328 6.78 -21.83 4.47
C GLY A 328 7.69 -22.87 5.11
N GLY A 329 7.72 -22.98 6.44
CA GLY A 329 8.39 -24.08 7.11
C GLY A 329 7.58 -25.38 7.05
N VAL A 330 8.31 -26.50 7.10
CA VAL A 330 7.73 -27.85 6.97
C VAL A 330 7.82 -28.72 8.23
N GLY A 331 8.43 -28.15 9.28
CA GLY A 331 8.65 -28.79 10.58
C GLY A 331 9.92 -29.62 10.63
N SER A 332 10.43 -29.83 11.84
CA SER A 332 11.74 -30.44 12.09
C SER A 332 11.61 -31.90 12.56
N ASP A 333 12.57 -32.73 12.15
CA ASP A 333 12.72 -34.13 12.59
C ASP A 333 13.80 -34.23 13.68
N PHE A 334 13.48 -34.86 14.80
CA PHE A 334 14.42 -35.05 15.92
C PHE A 334 14.39 -36.48 16.51
N GLY A 335 13.90 -37.50 15.79
CA GLY A 335 13.78 -38.86 16.33
C GLY A 335 13.87 -40.02 15.33
N ASP A 336 13.61 -41.24 15.83
CA ASP A 336 13.54 -42.48 15.03
C ASP A 336 12.18 -42.65 14.30
N ASP A 337 11.23 -41.73 14.50
CA ASP A 337 9.87 -41.71 13.93
C ASP A 337 9.79 -40.56 12.91
N PRO A 338 9.37 -40.78 11.64
CA PRO A 338 9.35 -39.78 10.57
C PRO A 338 8.32 -38.64 10.75
N VAL A 339 8.10 -38.19 11.98
CA VAL A 339 7.11 -37.17 12.34
C VAL A 339 7.79 -35.80 12.46
N LEU A 340 7.32 -34.84 11.67
CA LEU A 340 7.80 -33.46 11.70
C LEU A 340 6.96 -32.62 12.67
N PHE A 341 7.63 -31.77 13.44
CA PHE A 341 7.02 -30.88 14.44
C PHE A 341 7.23 -29.41 14.08
N GLY A 342 6.20 -28.59 14.29
CA GLY A 342 6.31 -27.13 14.33
C GLY A 342 6.69 -26.51 12.99
N GLY A 343 5.75 -26.34 12.07
CA GLY A 343 6.04 -25.80 10.74
C GLY A 343 6.69 -24.41 10.82
N GLY A 344 6.04 -23.47 11.51
CA GLY A 344 6.60 -22.15 11.80
C GLY A 344 7.68 -22.24 12.88
N ILE A 345 7.28 -22.62 14.10
CA ILE A 345 8.16 -22.69 15.27
C ILE A 345 8.10 -24.07 15.91
N TYR A 346 9.27 -24.60 16.28
CA TYR A 346 9.37 -25.77 17.15
C TYR A 346 10.15 -25.44 18.43
N CYS A 347 9.55 -25.71 19.59
CA CYS A 347 10.18 -25.58 20.91
C CYS A 347 10.40 -26.96 21.53
N HIS A 348 11.65 -27.34 21.76
CA HIS A 348 11.99 -28.57 22.46
C HIS A 348 12.80 -28.27 23.73
N ASN A 349 12.21 -28.54 24.88
CA ASN A 349 12.81 -28.23 26.18
C ASN A 349 13.22 -26.76 26.30
N ALA A 350 12.35 -25.84 25.87
CA ALA A 350 12.61 -24.40 25.79
C ALA A 350 11.34 -23.56 26.04
N GLY A 351 11.46 -22.44 26.75
CA GLY A 351 10.38 -21.47 27.00
C GLY A 351 10.65 -20.05 26.48
N PRO A 352 10.83 -19.84 25.15
CA PRO A 352 11.10 -18.50 24.62
C PRO A 352 9.90 -17.55 24.73
N THR A 353 10.18 -16.25 24.67
CA THR A 353 9.15 -15.22 24.47
C THR A 353 9.03 -14.87 22.98
N LEU A 354 7.81 -14.95 22.46
CA LEU A 354 7.45 -14.70 21.07
C LEU A 354 6.56 -13.45 21.03
N GLU A 355 7.03 -12.38 20.40
CA GLU A 355 6.37 -11.07 20.46
C GLU A 355 6.16 -10.48 19.07
N ASN A 356 4.96 -9.96 18.80
CA ASN A 356 4.64 -9.26 17.53
C ASN A 356 4.98 -10.13 16.29
N LEU A 357 4.60 -11.41 16.32
CA LEU A 357 4.92 -12.37 15.24
C LEU A 357 3.68 -12.69 14.40
N LEU A 358 3.85 -12.74 13.08
CA LEU A 358 2.89 -13.37 12.18
C LEU A 358 3.41 -14.78 11.81
N ILE A 359 2.72 -15.83 12.24
CA ILE A 359 3.05 -17.21 11.90
C ILE A 359 2.02 -17.71 10.89
N THR A 360 2.40 -17.81 9.62
CA THR A 360 1.46 -18.09 8.51
C THR A 360 2.05 -18.99 7.44
N ASP A 361 1.18 -19.69 6.70
CA ASP A 361 1.56 -20.46 5.51
C ASP A 361 2.64 -21.53 5.80
N ASN A 362 2.63 -22.11 6.99
CA ASN A 362 3.51 -23.21 7.37
C ASN A 362 2.76 -24.54 7.30
N THR A 363 3.44 -25.62 6.90
CA THR A 363 2.81 -26.92 6.64
C THR A 363 3.62 -28.07 7.23
N THR A 364 3.16 -28.72 8.30
CA THR A 364 3.90 -29.86 8.90
C THR A 364 2.99 -31.04 9.23
N HIS A 365 3.44 -32.03 10.01
CA HIS A 365 2.58 -33.11 10.52
C HIS A 365 1.87 -32.68 11.82
N ARG A 366 2.59 -32.00 12.74
CA ARG A 366 2.05 -31.57 14.04
C ARG A 366 2.34 -30.10 14.34
N GLY A 367 1.31 -29.29 14.52
CA GLY A 367 1.45 -27.87 14.83
C GLY A 367 2.02 -27.08 13.65
N GLY A 368 1.17 -26.82 12.64
CA GLY A 368 1.52 -26.00 11.48
C GLY A 368 2.20 -24.70 11.89
N GLY A 369 1.61 -23.96 12.82
CA GLY A 369 2.17 -22.73 13.37
C GLY A 369 3.29 -23.00 14.40
N LEU A 370 2.95 -23.63 15.52
CA LEU A 370 3.82 -23.85 16.67
C LEU A 370 3.68 -25.29 17.20
N ALA A 371 4.80 -25.93 17.51
CA ALA A 371 4.80 -27.17 18.29
C ALA A 371 5.71 -27.05 19.52
N CYS A 372 5.22 -27.55 20.66
CA CYS A 372 5.92 -27.61 21.93
C CYS A 372 6.12 -29.06 22.35
N ASN A 373 7.30 -29.38 22.89
CA ASN A 373 7.61 -30.72 23.39
C ASN A 373 8.59 -30.68 24.57
N ASN A 374 8.44 -31.63 25.49
CA ASN A 374 9.37 -31.94 26.58
C ASN A 374 9.64 -30.75 27.50
N GLY A 375 8.61 -30.25 28.20
CA GLY A 375 8.79 -29.14 29.15
C GLY A 375 8.64 -27.73 28.55
N SER A 376 8.49 -27.63 27.22
CA SER A 376 8.47 -26.33 26.53
C SER A 376 7.27 -25.47 26.91
N SER A 377 7.56 -24.24 27.33
CA SER A 377 6.55 -23.31 27.87
C SER A 377 6.72 -21.90 27.29
N PRO A 378 6.54 -21.72 25.96
CA PRO A 378 6.72 -20.41 25.33
C PRO A 378 5.62 -19.42 25.73
N THR A 379 5.97 -18.14 25.78
CA THR A 379 5.02 -17.03 25.99
C THR A 379 4.79 -16.30 24.69
N LEU A 380 3.54 -16.18 24.25
CA LEU A 380 3.11 -15.47 23.05
C LEU A 380 2.45 -14.15 23.47
N LEU A 381 2.99 -13.05 22.97
CA LEU A 381 2.50 -11.69 23.19
C LEU A 381 2.23 -11.02 21.84
N ASN A 382 0.99 -10.60 21.59
CA ASN A 382 0.63 -9.92 20.34
C ASN A 382 1.02 -10.77 19.11
N VAL A 383 0.69 -12.06 19.11
CA VAL A 383 1.04 -12.99 18.02
C VAL A 383 -0.20 -13.29 17.19
N THR A 384 -0.05 -13.40 15.87
CA THR A 384 -1.09 -13.90 14.98
C THR A 384 -0.65 -15.23 14.38
N ILE A 385 -1.38 -16.31 14.65
CA ILE A 385 -1.17 -17.63 14.06
C ILE A 385 -2.35 -17.95 13.15
N THR A 386 -2.13 -17.93 11.84
CA THR A 386 -3.22 -18.10 10.87
C THR A 386 -2.76 -18.81 9.61
N ASN A 387 -3.68 -19.47 8.91
CA ASN A 387 -3.42 -20.09 7.61
C ASN A 387 -2.23 -21.07 7.62
N ASN A 388 -2.03 -21.77 8.74
CA ASN A 388 -1.10 -22.88 8.84
C ASN A 388 -1.84 -24.20 8.67
N HIS A 389 -1.14 -25.22 8.19
CA HIS A 389 -1.72 -26.50 7.86
C HIS A 389 -0.97 -27.68 8.49
N ALA A 390 -1.72 -28.66 9.00
CA ALA A 390 -1.17 -29.92 9.48
C ALA A 390 -1.64 -31.10 8.62
N THR A 391 -0.67 -31.85 8.10
CA THR A 391 -0.85 -32.92 7.11
C THR A 391 -0.90 -34.31 7.75
N THR A 392 -1.46 -35.27 7.02
CA THR A 392 -1.80 -36.62 7.51
C THR A 392 -0.76 -37.76 7.51
N PRO A 393 0.55 -37.64 7.18
CA PRO A 393 1.39 -38.84 7.13
C PRO A 393 1.35 -39.66 8.43
N GLY A 394 0.75 -40.86 8.38
CA GLY A 394 0.67 -41.79 9.51
C GLY A 394 -0.51 -41.63 10.49
N ASN A 395 -1.60 -40.92 10.14
CA ASN A 395 -2.75 -40.68 11.04
C ASN A 395 -2.42 -39.70 12.20
N CYS A 396 -1.49 -38.77 11.95
CA CYS A 396 -0.91 -37.84 12.93
C CYS A 396 -1.23 -36.35 12.62
N GLY A 397 -2.23 -36.05 11.78
CA GLY A 397 -2.61 -34.67 11.44
C GLY A 397 -3.29 -33.98 12.63
N TYR A 398 -2.48 -33.51 13.57
CA TYR A 398 -2.95 -32.76 14.75
C TYR A 398 -3.15 -31.29 14.40
N ALA A 399 -3.64 -30.45 15.32
CA ALA A 399 -4.10 -29.10 14.99
C ALA A 399 -3.12 -28.27 14.12
N GLY A 400 -3.70 -27.46 13.23
CA GLY A 400 -2.96 -26.62 12.29
C GLY A 400 -2.20 -25.48 12.97
N ALA A 401 -2.67 -24.99 14.11
CA ALA A 401 -2.07 -23.83 14.79
C ALA A 401 -1.03 -24.26 15.83
N ILE A 402 -1.47 -24.81 16.97
CA ILE A 402 -0.60 -25.13 18.11
C ILE A 402 -0.72 -26.60 18.49
N HIS A 403 0.42 -27.28 18.64
CA HIS A 403 0.50 -28.65 19.12
C HIS A 403 1.36 -28.75 20.39
N CYS A 404 0.81 -29.33 21.46
CA CYS A 404 1.54 -29.62 22.70
C CYS A 404 1.74 -31.12 22.84
N GLU A 405 2.99 -31.58 22.85
CA GLU A 405 3.33 -33.00 22.93
C GLU A 405 3.33 -33.49 24.39
N VAL A 406 4.29 -33.09 25.22
CA VAL A 406 4.44 -33.58 26.59
C VAL A 406 4.96 -32.48 27.51
N ASP A 407 4.33 -32.33 28.68
CA ASP A 407 4.75 -31.40 29.75
C ASP A 407 4.88 -29.94 29.26
N CYS A 408 4.03 -29.53 28.32
CA CYS A 408 4.11 -28.19 27.72
C CYS A 408 3.11 -27.24 28.37
N HIS A 409 3.52 -25.99 28.59
CA HIS A 409 2.70 -24.97 29.26
C HIS A 409 2.74 -23.60 28.55
N PRO A 410 2.37 -23.50 27.25
CA PRO A 410 2.33 -22.21 26.57
C PRO A 410 1.36 -21.21 27.22
N VAL A 411 1.70 -19.92 27.09
CA VAL A 411 0.88 -18.78 27.55
C VAL A 411 0.58 -17.88 26.36
N LEU A 412 -0.68 -17.56 26.13
CA LEU A 412 -1.15 -16.68 25.07
C LEU A 412 -1.75 -15.42 25.69
N LEU A 413 -1.22 -14.26 25.29
CA LEU A 413 -1.73 -12.95 25.65
C LEU A 413 -1.86 -12.10 24.38
N ASN A 414 -3.00 -11.44 24.20
CA ASN A 414 -3.24 -10.60 23.01
C ASN A 414 -3.00 -11.35 21.69
N THR A 415 -3.29 -12.65 21.66
CA THR A 415 -2.91 -13.51 20.54
C THR A 415 -4.14 -13.86 19.71
N ILE A 416 -4.01 -13.89 18.39
CA ILE A 416 -5.05 -14.38 17.48
C ILE A 416 -4.62 -15.76 16.96
N VAL A 417 -5.48 -16.77 17.13
CA VAL A 417 -5.32 -18.12 16.57
C VAL A 417 -6.56 -18.44 15.76
N TYR A 418 -6.46 -18.26 14.44
CA TYR A 418 -7.63 -18.27 13.57
C TYR A 418 -7.32 -18.79 12.17
N ASP A 419 -8.23 -19.59 11.60
CA ASP A 419 -8.13 -20.15 10.24
C ASP A 419 -6.89 -21.03 10.01
N ASN A 420 -6.52 -21.84 11.00
CA ASN A 420 -5.56 -22.92 10.78
C ASN A 420 -6.29 -24.23 10.51
N THR A 421 -5.71 -25.08 9.70
CA THR A 421 -6.40 -26.28 9.20
C THR A 421 -5.58 -27.53 9.46
N SER A 422 -6.27 -28.66 9.58
CA SER A 422 -5.61 -29.97 9.54
C SER A 422 -6.39 -30.94 8.69
N ASP A 423 -5.70 -31.93 8.11
CA ASP A 423 -6.31 -32.98 7.31
C ASP A 423 -7.29 -33.87 8.10
N LEU A 424 -7.15 -33.96 9.44
CA LEU A 424 -8.00 -34.81 10.29
C LEU A 424 -9.08 -34.02 11.06
N TYR A 425 -8.77 -32.79 11.46
CA TYR A 425 -9.62 -31.96 12.30
C TYR A 425 -9.79 -30.59 11.66
N SER A 426 -10.97 -30.31 11.10
CA SER A 426 -11.24 -29.04 10.41
C SER A 426 -11.51 -27.87 11.34
N GLU A 427 -11.83 -28.15 12.61
CA GLU A 427 -12.30 -27.14 13.59
C GLU A 427 -11.34 -26.94 14.78
N THR A 428 -10.22 -27.66 14.82
CA THR A 428 -9.28 -27.65 15.96
C THR A 428 -8.08 -26.77 15.66
N GLU A 429 -7.92 -25.72 16.47
CA GLU A 429 -6.79 -24.79 16.42
C GLU A 429 -5.64 -25.25 17.32
N ILE A 430 -5.95 -25.84 18.47
CA ILE A 430 -4.96 -26.26 19.48
C ILE A 430 -5.17 -27.73 19.86
N TYR A 431 -4.10 -28.51 19.91
CA TYR A 431 -4.16 -29.95 20.22
C TYR A 431 -3.16 -30.36 21.30
N PHE A 432 -3.63 -31.11 22.30
CA PHE A 432 -2.79 -31.75 23.32
C PHE A 432 -2.60 -33.23 22.99
N TYR A 433 -1.36 -33.70 22.91
CA TYR A 433 -1.12 -35.10 22.68
C TYR A 433 -1.68 -35.96 23.83
N GLN A 434 -2.34 -37.06 23.47
CA GLN A 434 -3.11 -37.92 24.37
C GLN A 434 -2.27 -38.79 25.34
N HIS A 435 -0.93 -38.72 25.27
CA HIS A 435 -0.03 -39.57 26.06
C HIS A 435 1.11 -38.76 26.68
N GLY A 436 1.65 -39.25 27.78
CA GLY A 436 2.79 -38.64 28.46
C GLY A 436 2.39 -37.86 29.70
N VAL A 437 3.24 -36.92 30.12
CA VAL A 437 2.93 -35.97 31.18
C VAL A 437 1.90 -34.95 30.65
N PRO A 438 0.84 -34.64 31.41
CA PRO A 438 -0.21 -33.71 30.97
C PRO A 438 0.32 -32.33 30.59
N ASN A 439 -0.32 -31.72 29.60
CA ASN A 439 -0.02 -30.35 29.16
C ASN A 439 -0.91 -29.33 29.88
N SER A 440 -0.63 -28.04 29.73
CA SER A 440 -1.62 -27.00 29.98
C SER A 440 -1.46 -25.83 29.01
N ILE A 441 -2.48 -24.99 28.91
CA ILE A 441 -2.37 -23.71 28.20
C ILE A 441 -3.07 -22.62 28.98
N THR A 442 -2.47 -21.43 29.04
CA THR A 442 -3.10 -20.23 29.62
C THR A 442 -3.42 -19.25 28.50
N ILE A 443 -4.64 -18.73 28.48
CA ILE A 443 -5.13 -17.85 27.41
C ILE A 443 -5.86 -16.67 28.05
N ASP A 444 -5.35 -15.46 27.81
CA ASP A 444 -5.92 -14.19 28.26
C ASP A 444 -5.97 -13.19 27.11
N TYR A 445 -7.03 -12.39 27.05
CA TYR A 445 -7.24 -11.34 26.04
C TYR A 445 -6.88 -11.77 24.62
N SER A 446 -7.30 -12.96 24.21
CA SER A 446 -6.92 -13.57 22.93
C SER A 446 -8.13 -14.04 22.14
N ASP A 447 -8.01 -14.08 20.82
CA ASP A 447 -9.06 -14.56 19.91
C ASP A 447 -8.71 -15.97 19.42
N ILE A 448 -9.51 -16.95 19.80
CA ILE A 448 -9.32 -18.36 19.43
C ILE A 448 -10.55 -18.81 18.68
N LYS A 449 -10.40 -19.23 17.42
CA LYS A 449 -11.51 -19.75 16.63
C LYS A 449 -12.20 -20.91 17.34
N ASN A 450 -13.54 -20.86 17.40
CA ASN A 450 -14.40 -21.79 18.16
C ASN A 450 -14.19 -21.75 19.69
N GLY A 451 -13.51 -20.73 20.23
CA GLY A 451 -13.31 -20.53 21.66
C GLY A 451 -12.60 -21.72 22.32
N GLN A 452 -13.06 -22.10 23.52
CA GLN A 452 -12.55 -23.30 24.20
C GLN A 452 -12.84 -24.60 23.43
N GLU A 453 -13.89 -24.64 22.61
CA GLU A 453 -14.23 -25.83 21.81
C GLU A 453 -13.25 -26.06 20.65
N GLY A 454 -12.49 -25.02 20.26
CA GLY A 454 -11.37 -25.12 19.32
C GLY A 454 -10.12 -25.81 19.88
N ILE A 455 -10.14 -26.21 21.16
CA ILE A 455 -9.00 -26.84 21.85
C ILE A 455 -9.30 -28.31 22.15
N GLU A 456 -8.57 -29.21 21.51
CA GLU A 456 -8.69 -30.65 21.71
C GLU A 456 -7.68 -31.11 22.78
N THR A 457 -8.16 -31.29 24.02
CA THR A 457 -7.32 -31.64 25.17
C THR A 457 -6.99 -33.12 25.27
N ASN A 458 -7.76 -34.00 24.60
CA ASN A 458 -7.67 -35.46 24.71
C ASN A 458 -7.62 -35.99 26.17
N GLU A 459 -8.25 -35.28 27.11
CA GLU A 459 -8.19 -35.57 28.56
C GLU A 459 -6.76 -35.63 29.13
N ASN A 460 -5.76 -35.05 28.45
CA ASN A 460 -4.34 -35.06 28.85
C ASN A 460 -3.78 -33.64 29.06
N GLY A 461 -4.55 -32.78 29.72
CA GLY A 461 -4.10 -31.46 30.10
C GLY A 461 -5.22 -30.52 30.51
N ASP A 462 -4.83 -29.34 30.98
CA ASP A 462 -5.75 -28.31 31.48
C ASP A 462 -5.75 -27.05 30.59
N VAL A 463 -6.93 -26.51 30.31
CA VAL A 463 -7.10 -25.20 29.67
C VAL A 463 -7.44 -24.16 30.74
N ILE A 464 -6.52 -23.23 30.98
CA ILE A 464 -6.70 -22.09 31.87
C ILE A 464 -7.23 -20.93 31.01
N TRP A 465 -8.56 -20.85 30.91
CA TRP A 465 -9.24 -19.79 30.16
C TRP A 465 -9.48 -18.60 31.06
N GLY A 466 -8.65 -17.57 30.86
CA GLY A 466 -8.69 -16.34 31.62
C GLY A 466 -9.73 -15.34 31.11
N GLU A 467 -9.46 -14.06 31.28
CA GLU A 467 -10.41 -12.99 30.95
C GLU A 467 -10.19 -12.42 29.55
N GLY A 468 -11.21 -11.78 28.99
CA GLY A 468 -11.09 -10.99 27.76
C GLY A 468 -10.91 -11.78 26.46
N ASN A 469 -11.05 -13.11 26.48
CA ASN A 469 -10.97 -13.94 25.28
C ASN A 469 -12.25 -13.86 24.43
N THR A 470 -12.10 -14.02 23.11
CA THR A 470 -13.19 -14.03 22.13
C THR A 470 -12.99 -15.16 21.11
N ASP A 471 -14.01 -15.45 20.31
CA ASP A 471 -14.00 -16.42 19.20
C ASP A 471 -14.65 -15.85 17.92
N GLU A 472 -14.61 -14.53 17.80
CA GLU A 472 -15.28 -13.78 16.73
C GLU A 472 -14.34 -13.67 15.53
N ASN A 473 -14.88 -13.48 14.32
CA ASN A 473 -14.04 -13.35 13.14
C ASN A 473 -13.12 -12.10 13.27
N PRO A 474 -11.78 -12.24 13.19
CA PRO A 474 -10.86 -11.11 13.34
C PRO A 474 -10.91 -10.12 12.17
N PHE A 475 -11.66 -10.43 11.10
CA PHE A 475 -11.81 -9.61 9.89
C PHE A 475 -10.47 -9.20 9.27
N PHE A 476 -9.58 -10.17 9.09
CA PHE A 476 -8.33 -9.98 8.36
C PHE A 476 -8.56 -9.41 6.96
N CYS A 477 -7.73 -8.45 6.56
CA CYS A 477 -7.73 -7.92 5.21
C CYS A 477 -7.21 -8.99 4.23
N GLU A 478 -7.88 -9.11 3.09
CA GLU A 478 -7.57 -10.10 2.04
C GLU A 478 -6.62 -9.54 0.96
N LEU A 479 -6.35 -8.23 0.99
CA LEU A 479 -5.47 -7.58 0.03
C LEU A 479 -4.01 -7.90 0.37
N GLU A 480 -3.23 -8.37 -0.61
CA GLU A 480 -1.88 -8.90 -0.38
C GLU A 480 -0.95 -7.96 0.41
N GLU A 481 -0.99 -6.65 0.13
CA GLU A 481 -0.17 -5.65 0.83
C GLU A 481 -0.50 -5.53 2.33
N TYR A 482 -1.75 -5.79 2.71
CA TYR A 482 -2.25 -5.68 4.08
C TYR A 482 -2.76 -7.01 4.61
N LYS A 483 -2.31 -8.13 4.02
CA LYS A 483 -2.86 -9.45 4.34
C LYS A 483 -2.70 -9.71 5.83
N PHE A 484 -3.80 -10.11 6.49
CA PHE A 484 -3.87 -10.33 7.95
C PHE A 484 -3.84 -9.09 8.84
N TRP A 485 -3.84 -7.88 8.27
CA TRP A 485 -4.13 -6.68 9.05
C TRP A 485 -5.61 -6.68 9.44
N LEU A 486 -5.92 -6.15 10.62
CA LEU A 486 -7.30 -6.02 11.08
C LEU A 486 -8.03 -4.93 10.27
N GLN A 487 -9.23 -5.25 9.78
CA GLN A 487 -10.11 -4.25 9.18
C GLN A 487 -10.78 -3.40 10.26
N GLU A 488 -11.27 -2.21 9.89
CA GLU A 488 -11.79 -1.18 10.82
C GLU A 488 -12.92 -1.65 11.76
N THR A 489 -13.61 -2.76 11.45
CA THR A 489 -14.69 -3.35 12.26
C THR A 489 -14.26 -4.62 13.00
N SER A 490 -12.96 -4.89 13.09
CA SER A 490 -12.44 -6.08 13.76
C SER A 490 -12.79 -6.08 15.26
N PRO A 491 -13.29 -7.20 15.81
CA PRO A 491 -13.48 -7.36 17.24
C PRO A 491 -12.15 -7.42 18.02
N CYS A 492 -11.03 -7.57 17.31
CA CYS A 492 -9.69 -7.63 17.87
C CYS A 492 -9.05 -6.24 18.05
N ILE A 493 -9.69 -5.16 17.58
CA ILE A 493 -9.21 -3.79 17.75
C ILE A 493 -9.63 -3.24 19.12
N ASP A 494 -8.70 -2.63 19.85
CA ASP A 494 -8.84 -2.03 21.19
C ASP A 494 -9.35 -3.01 22.28
N THR A 495 -9.15 -4.33 22.11
CA THR A 495 -9.72 -5.38 22.97
C THR A 495 -8.72 -6.27 23.70
N GLY A 496 -7.41 -6.10 23.49
CA GLY A 496 -6.33 -6.80 24.18
C GLY A 496 -6.20 -6.46 25.67
N HIS A 497 -5.11 -6.76 26.36
CA HIS A 497 -5.01 -6.60 27.81
C HIS A 497 -5.11 -5.11 28.22
N PRO A 498 -5.97 -4.71 29.18
CA PRO A 498 -6.27 -3.30 29.49
C PRO A 498 -5.12 -2.48 30.11
N ALA A 499 -4.01 -3.14 30.45
CA ALA A 499 -2.79 -2.49 30.93
C ALA A 499 -1.71 -2.32 29.83
N ILE A 500 -1.99 -2.81 28.62
CA ILE A 500 -1.10 -2.73 27.45
C ILE A 500 -1.79 -1.79 26.46
N PHE A 501 -1.01 -0.90 25.85
CA PHE A 501 -1.49 0.15 24.95
C PHE A 501 -0.68 0.12 23.66
N ASP A 502 -1.33 0.44 22.54
CA ASP A 502 -0.69 0.58 21.24
C ASP A 502 -0.07 1.97 21.08
N ASP A 503 0.68 2.19 19.99
CA ASP A 503 1.38 3.45 19.72
C ASP A 503 0.45 4.66 19.54
N ASP A 504 -0.86 4.45 19.35
CA ASP A 504 -1.87 5.51 19.28
C ASP A 504 -2.59 5.76 20.61
N ASP A 505 -2.01 5.29 21.72
CA ASP A 505 -2.48 5.45 23.10
C ASP A 505 -3.85 4.77 23.39
N THR A 506 -4.36 3.93 22.49
CA THR A 506 -5.53 3.08 22.77
C THR A 506 -5.11 1.78 23.45
N ARG A 507 -6.09 1.07 24.00
CA ARG A 507 -5.88 -0.28 24.55
C ARG A 507 -5.32 -1.17 23.43
N SER A 508 -4.36 -2.04 23.73
CA SER A 508 -3.69 -2.84 22.70
C SER A 508 -4.68 -3.67 21.89
N ASP A 509 -4.48 -3.74 20.58
CA ASP A 509 -5.13 -4.72 19.73
C ASP A 509 -4.68 -6.16 20.06
N MET A 510 -5.47 -7.15 19.65
CA MET A 510 -5.02 -8.54 19.61
C MET A 510 -4.28 -8.81 18.28
N GLY A 511 -3.26 -9.65 18.32
CA GLY A 511 -2.46 -10.03 17.16
C GLY A 511 -1.22 -9.15 16.95
N CYS A 512 -0.49 -9.43 15.87
CA CYS A 512 0.83 -8.84 15.63
C CYS A 512 0.83 -7.50 14.86
N TYR A 513 -0.30 -7.10 14.29
CA TYR A 513 -0.43 -5.84 13.56
C TYR A 513 -1.30 -4.89 14.36
N PRO A 514 -0.72 -3.91 15.09
CA PRO A 514 -1.52 -2.86 15.71
C PRO A 514 -2.20 -2.03 14.61
N SER A 515 -3.47 -1.68 14.81
CA SER A 515 -4.31 -0.90 13.90
C SER A 515 -3.96 0.58 13.98
N LEU A 516 -2.73 0.92 13.59
CA LEU A 516 -2.34 2.32 13.34
C LEU A 516 -2.96 2.88 12.04
N THR A 517 -3.50 1.98 11.24
CA THR A 517 -4.19 2.25 9.98
C THR A 517 -5.57 1.59 10.02
N ASP A 518 -6.62 2.37 9.72
CA ASP A 518 -7.94 1.81 9.50
C ASP A 518 -8.04 1.41 8.01
N ILE A 519 -8.24 0.12 7.73
CA ILE A 519 -8.43 -0.36 6.36
C ILE A 519 -9.93 -0.39 6.05
N LYS A 520 -10.39 0.59 5.28
CA LYS A 520 -11.79 0.70 4.87
C LYS A 520 -12.05 -0.08 3.57
N LYS A 521 -12.96 -1.06 3.64
CA LYS A 521 -13.39 -1.88 2.51
C LYS A 521 -14.59 -1.24 1.79
N CYS A 522 -14.42 -0.90 0.51
CA CYS A 522 -15.44 -0.29 -0.34
C CYS A 522 -15.82 -1.18 -1.52
N LYS A 523 -17.13 -1.28 -1.80
CA LYS A 523 -17.66 -1.95 -2.99
C LYS A 523 -17.59 -1.03 -4.20
N GLY A 524 -17.01 -1.55 -5.27
CA GLY A 524 -16.96 -0.96 -6.59
C GLY A 524 -18.34 -0.91 -7.27
N SER A 525 -18.57 0.07 -8.15
CA SER A 525 -19.85 0.31 -8.83
C SER A 525 -21.06 0.45 -7.89
N HIS A 526 -20.81 0.75 -6.61
CA HIS A 526 -21.78 0.82 -5.51
C HIS A 526 -21.58 2.12 -4.72
N TRP A 527 -22.63 2.58 -4.05
CA TRP A 527 -22.56 3.74 -3.14
C TRP A 527 -22.30 3.26 -1.72
N ASN A 528 -21.07 3.47 -1.25
CA ASN A 528 -20.64 3.15 0.10
C ASN A 528 -20.94 4.35 1.01
N TRP A 529 -21.63 4.14 2.14
CA TRP A 529 -21.87 5.22 3.10
C TRP A 529 -20.80 5.15 4.18
N VAL A 530 -19.87 6.10 4.14
CA VAL A 530 -18.60 6.05 4.87
C VAL A 530 -18.45 7.27 5.76
N SER A 531 -17.74 7.12 6.86
CA SER A 531 -17.10 8.23 7.59
C SER A 531 -15.61 7.94 7.68
N PHE A 532 -14.83 8.93 8.12
CA PHE A 532 -13.36 8.80 8.23
C PHE A 532 -12.90 9.06 9.66
N PRO A 533 -13.22 8.19 10.64
CA PRO A 533 -12.90 8.44 12.04
C PRO A 533 -11.41 8.71 12.28
N ARG A 534 -10.53 8.04 11.54
CA ARG A 534 -9.08 8.27 11.53
C ARG A 534 -8.66 9.16 10.36
N LEU A 535 -7.96 10.26 10.66
CA LEU A 535 -7.38 11.19 9.68
C LEU A 535 -6.03 11.69 10.15
N THR A 536 -5.18 12.17 9.23
CA THR A 536 -3.79 12.65 9.45
C THR A 536 -3.71 13.99 10.19
N ARG A 537 -4.48 14.14 11.27
CA ARG A 537 -4.50 15.26 12.21
C ARG A 537 -5.28 14.89 13.48
N SER A 538 -5.01 15.59 14.57
CA SER A 538 -5.78 15.45 15.81
C SER A 538 -7.12 16.18 15.74
N GLY A 539 -8.14 15.69 16.47
CA GLY A 539 -9.43 16.35 16.66
C GLY A 539 -10.44 16.12 15.51
N ASP A 540 -11.16 17.16 15.11
CA ASP A 540 -12.18 17.11 14.04
C ASP A 540 -12.10 18.29 13.05
N ASP A 541 -10.92 18.91 12.92
CA ASP A 541 -10.72 19.98 11.95
C ASP A 541 -10.93 19.47 10.50
N PRO A 542 -11.32 20.29 9.52
CA PRO A 542 -11.44 19.78 8.15
C PRO A 542 -10.08 19.44 7.54
N VAL A 543 -9.96 18.31 6.83
CA VAL A 543 -8.79 17.96 5.99
C VAL A 543 -9.15 17.94 4.51
N SER A 544 -8.16 18.14 3.66
CA SER A 544 -8.32 17.98 2.21
C SER A 544 -8.59 16.51 1.88
N ALA A 545 -9.68 16.23 1.17
CA ALA A 545 -10.06 14.87 0.77
C ALA A 545 -9.17 14.27 -0.33
N PRO A 546 -8.71 15.02 -1.36
CA PRO A 546 -7.89 14.44 -2.43
C PRO A 546 -6.65 13.64 -1.97
N PRO A 547 -5.81 14.09 -1.01
CA PRO A 547 -4.69 13.29 -0.52
C PRO A 547 -5.11 12.04 0.25
N VAL A 548 -6.27 12.08 0.92
CA VAL A 548 -6.83 10.91 1.63
C VAL A 548 -7.28 9.87 0.60
N LEU A 549 -8.07 10.28 -0.38
CA LEU A 549 -8.63 9.38 -1.39
C LEU A 549 -7.61 8.94 -2.46
N GLN A 550 -6.43 9.55 -2.52
CA GLN A 550 -5.32 9.06 -3.35
C GLN A 550 -4.68 7.78 -2.82
N GLN A 551 -4.97 7.39 -1.57
CA GLN A 551 -4.42 6.20 -0.92
C GLN A 551 -5.13 4.91 -1.32
N PHE A 552 -6.19 4.97 -2.14
CA PHE A 552 -6.78 3.76 -2.71
C PHE A 552 -5.71 2.94 -3.42
N THR A 553 -5.66 1.65 -3.08
CA THR A 553 -4.66 0.71 -3.62
C THR A 553 -4.79 0.51 -5.13
N ASP A 554 -5.97 0.80 -5.68
CA ASP A 554 -6.30 0.70 -7.10
C ASP A 554 -6.29 2.06 -7.81
N TRP A 555 -5.14 2.74 -7.82
CA TRP A 555 -5.04 4.07 -8.44
C TRP A 555 -4.75 4.02 -9.97
N PRO A 556 -5.39 4.85 -10.82
CA PRO A 556 -6.52 5.72 -10.54
C PRO A 556 -7.88 5.05 -10.85
N ILE A 557 -8.78 5.04 -9.88
CA ILE A 557 -10.19 4.69 -10.08
C ILE A 557 -11.06 5.94 -10.22
N PRO A 558 -11.94 6.03 -11.24
CA PRO A 558 -12.96 7.07 -11.27
C PRO A 558 -13.77 7.01 -9.98
N LEU A 559 -13.97 8.14 -9.30
CA LEU A 559 -14.71 8.14 -8.06
C LEU A 559 -15.49 9.43 -7.85
N THR A 560 -16.50 9.34 -6.99
CA THR A 560 -17.32 10.47 -6.56
C THR A 560 -17.60 10.38 -5.07
N LEU A 561 -17.26 11.42 -4.33
CA LEU A 561 -17.61 11.59 -2.92
C LEU A 561 -18.63 12.72 -2.79
N THR A 562 -19.67 12.53 -1.98
CA THR A 562 -20.66 13.57 -1.69
C THR A 562 -21.20 13.50 -0.28
N LEU A 563 -21.53 14.67 0.29
CA LEU A 563 -22.17 14.78 1.61
C LEU A 563 -23.69 14.48 1.54
N ASN A 564 -24.36 14.95 0.48
CA ASN A 564 -25.84 14.93 0.36
C ASN A 564 -26.30 15.13 -1.10
N ASP A 565 -25.53 14.66 -2.08
CA ASP A 565 -25.78 14.88 -3.52
C ASP A 565 -25.69 16.34 -4.00
N ILE A 566 -25.38 17.28 -3.10
CA ILE A 566 -25.21 18.72 -3.38
C ILE A 566 -23.75 19.03 -3.72
N GLU A 567 -22.84 18.80 -2.77
CA GLU A 567 -21.41 19.03 -2.93
C GLU A 567 -20.73 17.74 -3.36
N LYS A 568 -20.07 17.76 -4.51
CA LYS A 568 -19.45 16.58 -5.13
C LYS A 568 -17.97 16.84 -5.35
N LEU A 569 -17.15 15.94 -4.80
CA LEU A 569 -15.78 15.74 -5.24
C LEU A 569 -15.79 14.63 -6.28
N SER A 570 -15.21 14.89 -7.44
CA SER A 570 -15.08 13.91 -8.51
C SER A 570 -13.63 13.85 -9.00
N PHE A 571 -13.20 12.64 -9.36
CA PHE A 571 -11.92 12.42 -10.03
C PHE A 571 -12.17 12.16 -11.51
N ASP A 572 -11.75 13.08 -12.37
CA ASP A 572 -11.93 13.02 -13.82
C ASP A 572 -10.67 13.51 -14.55
N ASP A 573 -10.29 12.84 -15.65
CA ASP A 573 -9.08 13.13 -16.44
C ASP A 573 -7.78 13.31 -15.61
N GLY A 574 -7.63 12.54 -14.53
CA GLY A 574 -6.43 12.58 -13.68
C GLY A 574 -6.41 13.71 -12.65
N ILE A 575 -7.50 14.47 -12.51
CA ILE A 575 -7.57 15.65 -11.63
C ILE A 575 -8.82 15.59 -10.74
N TRP A 576 -8.66 16.03 -9.49
CA TRP A 576 -9.73 16.16 -8.52
C TRP A 576 -10.47 17.50 -8.66
N TYR A 577 -11.81 17.45 -8.60
CA TYR A 577 -12.64 18.66 -8.64
C TYR A 577 -13.77 18.61 -7.60
N PRO A 578 -13.90 19.63 -6.72
CA PRO A 578 -12.96 20.73 -6.53
C PRO A 578 -11.65 20.27 -5.84
N LEU A 579 -10.55 20.99 -6.06
CA LEU A 579 -9.23 20.63 -5.52
C LEU A 579 -9.13 20.75 -3.99
N ASP A 580 -10.05 21.50 -3.37
CA ASP A 580 -10.08 21.85 -1.95
C ASP A 580 -11.31 21.29 -1.23
N TYR A 581 -11.89 20.18 -1.71
CA TYR A 581 -12.99 19.53 -1.01
C TYR A 581 -12.53 19.05 0.37
N LEU A 582 -13.21 19.52 1.42
CA LEU A 582 -12.84 19.23 2.80
C LEU A 582 -13.70 18.13 3.41
N ILE A 583 -13.07 17.22 4.16
CA ILE A 583 -13.73 16.18 4.93
C ILE A 583 -13.39 16.27 6.41
N LYS A 584 -14.24 15.68 7.26
CA LYS A 584 -14.10 15.61 8.72
C LYS A 584 -14.32 14.19 9.22
N SER A 585 -13.82 13.90 10.41
CA SER A 585 -13.95 12.57 11.03
C SER A 585 -15.38 12.30 11.49
N SER A 586 -16.03 13.32 12.05
CA SER A 586 -17.40 13.22 12.58
C SER A 586 -18.50 13.20 11.51
N THR A 587 -18.14 13.38 10.22
CA THR A 587 -19.11 13.55 9.13
C THR A 587 -19.28 12.26 8.34
N GLY A 588 -20.53 11.94 7.99
CA GLY A 588 -20.86 10.86 7.07
C GLY A 588 -20.90 11.33 5.62
N TYR A 589 -20.38 10.52 4.70
CA TYR A 589 -20.29 10.78 3.27
C TYR A 589 -20.80 9.57 2.47
N LYS A 590 -21.13 9.81 1.21
CA LYS A 590 -21.42 8.76 0.22
C LYS A 590 -20.29 8.73 -0.80
N LEU A 591 -19.63 7.59 -0.90
CA LEU A 591 -18.50 7.35 -1.80
C LEU A 591 -18.87 6.31 -2.86
N ARG A 592 -18.74 6.69 -4.13
CA ARG A 592 -18.91 5.78 -5.26
C ARG A 592 -17.60 5.61 -6.00
N LEU A 593 -17.23 4.35 -6.21
CA LEU A 593 -16.11 3.94 -7.06
C LEU A 593 -16.65 3.47 -8.41
N GLY A 594 -15.98 3.84 -9.50
CA GLY A 594 -16.47 3.62 -10.87
C GLY A 594 -16.18 2.24 -11.44
N THR A 595 -15.28 1.49 -10.82
CA THR A 595 -14.88 0.13 -11.21
C THR A 595 -15.56 -0.88 -10.31
N GLU A 596 -15.89 -2.07 -10.83
CA GLU A 596 -16.42 -3.18 -10.03
C GLU A 596 -15.35 -3.77 -9.10
N GLY A 597 -15.74 -4.68 -8.20
CA GLY A 597 -14.83 -5.36 -7.28
C GLY A 597 -14.78 -4.73 -5.89
N LEU A 598 -13.87 -5.22 -5.04
CA LEU A 598 -13.60 -4.67 -3.72
C LEU A 598 -12.36 -3.77 -3.81
N HIS A 599 -12.44 -2.60 -3.18
CA HIS A 599 -11.39 -1.59 -3.15
C HIS A 599 -11.09 -1.27 -1.70
N TYR A 600 -9.82 -1.08 -1.37
CA TYR A 600 -9.37 -0.83 0.00
C TYR A 600 -8.78 0.57 0.12
N LEU A 601 -9.20 1.29 1.15
CA LEU A 601 -8.71 2.62 1.50
C LEU A 601 -8.04 2.54 2.88
N PRO A 602 -6.71 2.45 2.95
CA PRO A 602 -5.99 2.64 4.20
C PRO A 602 -6.14 4.10 4.65
N LEU A 603 -6.39 4.30 5.94
CA LEU A 603 -6.53 5.60 6.58
C LEU A 603 -5.60 5.67 7.77
N GLU A 604 -4.65 6.60 7.73
CA GLU A 604 -3.69 6.82 8.79
C GLU A 604 -4.01 8.08 9.61
N GLY A 605 -3.42 8.16 10.80
CA GLY A 605 -3.46 9.33 11.68
C GLY A 605 -4.18 9.06 12.98
N SER A 606 -4.78 10.09 13.57
CA SER A 606 -5.41 10.00 14.90
C SER A 606 -6.89 9.65 14.78
N ARG A 607 -7.36 8.73 15.63
CA ARG A 607 -8.80 8.48 15.82
C ARG A 607 -9.48 9.69 16.45
N LEU A 608 -10.74 9.91 16.05
CA LEU A 608 -11.62 10.85 16.72
C LEU A 608 -11.93 10.34 18.13
N ALA A 609 -11.80 11.20 19.13
CA ALA A 609 -12.01 10.82 20.53
C ALA A 609 -13.45 10.31 20.77
N GLU A 610 -13.58 9.31 21.64
CA GLU A 610 -14.87 8.71 22.01
C GLU A 610 -15.87 9.76 22.54
N ASP A 611 -15.37 10.72 23.32
CA ASP A 611 -16.12 11.80 23.95
C ASP A 611 -16.28 13.04 23.06
N HIS A 612 -15.92 12.95 21.77
CA HIS A 612 -16.06 14.06 20.84
C HIS A 612 -17.53 14.47 20.68
N GLN A 613 -17.78 15.77 20.61
CA GLN A 613 -19.11 16.36 20.58
C GLN A 613 -19.41 17.06 19.25
N ILE A 614 -20.65 16.91 18.77
CA ILE A 614 -21.18 17.60 17.59
C ILE A 614 -22.60 18.13 17.87
N ASP A 615 -23.08 19.07 17.05
CA ASP A 615 -24.46 19.54 17.14
C ASP A 615 -25.34 18.90 16.06
N LEU A 616 -26.57 18.52 16.42
CA LEU A 616 -27.60 18.05 15.49
C LEU A 616 -28.76 19.04 15.46
N TYR A 617 -29.20 19.42 14.25
CA TYR A 617 -30.22 20.45 14.06
C TYR A 617 -31.50 19.88 13.46
N ALA A 618 -32.66 20.31 13.94
CA ALA A 618 -33.97 19.75 13.59
C ALA A 618 -34.45 20.08 12.18
N ASN A 619 -34.00 21.22 11.63
CA ASN A 619 -34.50 21.74 10.36
C ASN A 619 -33.67 21.32 9.15
N GLN A 620 -32.82 20.29 9.29
CA GLN A 620 -31.95 19.81 8.22
C GLN A 620 -31.64 18.31 8.34
N ASN A 621 -31.03 17.77 7.29
CA ASN A 621 -30.35 16.48 7.35
C ASN A 621 -29.02 16.67 8.08
N ASN A 622 -28.76 15.85 9.11
CA ASN A 622 -27.46 15.81 9.78
C ASN A 622 -26.69 14.60 9.25
N CYS A 623 -25.60 14.85 8.53
CA CYS A 623 -24.75 13.78 7.99
C CYS A 623 -23.62 13.52 8.98
N ILE A 624 -23.72 12.39 9.68
CA ILE A 624 -22.83 12.09 10.80
C ILE A 624 -22.15 10.75 10.57
N GLY A 625 -20.90 10.66 11.00
CA GLY A 625 -20.19 9.41 11.13
C GLY A 625 -20.47 8.74 12.47
N TYR A 626 -20.16 7.46 12.55
CA TYR A 626 -20.10 6.72 13.81
C TYR A 626 -18.65 6.31 14.05
N TRP A 627 -18.08 6.75 15.17
CA TRP A 627 -16.64 6.62 15.49
C TRP A 627 -16.38 5.85 16.78
N LEU A 628 -17.38 5.17 17.33
CA LEU A 628 -17.17 4.22 18.41
C LEU A 628 -16.79 2.85 17.83
N PRO A 629 -15.80 2.14 18.40
CA PRO A 629 -15.32 0.88 17.85
C PRO A 629 -16.38 -0.23 17.91
N ASN A 630 -17.21 -0.24 18.95
CA ASN A 630 -18.26 -1.23 19.13
C ASN A 630 -19.47 -0.93 18.23
N THR A 631 -19.91 -1.92 17.46
CA THR A 631 -21.20 -1.84 16.76
C THR A 631 -22.32 -1.84 17.79
N GLN A 632 -23.27 -0.91 17.71
CA GLN A 632 -24.38 -0.81 18.66
C GLN A 632 -25.69 -0.56 17.93
N MET A 633 -26.81 -1.03 18.48
CA MET A 633 -28.13 -0.65 17.95
C MET A 633 -28.38 0.85 18.21
N SER A 634 -29.08 1.50 17.28
CA SER A 634 -29.22 2.95 17.28
C SER A 634 -29.88 3.52 18.55
N ASP A 635 -30.80 2.78 19.17
CA ASP A 635 -31.40 3.14 20.46
C ASP A 635 -30.39 3.18 21.61
N VAL A 636 -29.42 2.26 21.61
CA VAL A 636 -28.31 2.24 22.56
C VAL A 636 -27.28 3.32 22.23
N ALA A 637 -26.92 3.48 20.95
CA ALA A 637 -25.90 4.41 20.48
C ALA A 637 -26.28 5.89 20.71
N PHE A 638 -27.53 6.26 20.46
CA PHE A 638 -28.04 7.59 20.79
C PHE A 638 -28.31 7.77 22.29
N GLY A 639 -28.42 6.67 23.04
CA GLY A 639 -28.71 6.65 24.47
C GLY A 639 -30.12 7.12 24.82
N GLU A 640 -30.56 6.79 26.04
CA GLU A 640 -31.91 7.13 26.53
C GLU A 640 -32.21 8.64 26.48
N GLN A 641 -31.17 9.48 26.59
CA GLN A 641 -31.29 10.94 26.57
C GLN A 641 -31.72 11.49 25.20
N HIS A 642 -31.27 10.89 24.10
CA HIS A 642 -31.46 11.43 22.76
C HIS A 642 -32.34 10.57 21.87
N TRP A 643 -32.49 9.27 22.15
CA TRP A 643 -33.24 8.35 21.30
C TRP A 643 -34.67 8.84 20.99
N GLY A 644 -35.40 9.33 22.00
CA GLY A 644 -36.76 9.87 21.83
C GLY A 644 -36.85 11.15 20.99
N LYS A 645 -35.71 11.75 20.60
CA LYS A 645 -35.63 12.94 19.75
C LYS A 645 -35.31 12.60 18.29
N ILE A 646 -34.93 11.35 18.00
CA ILE A 646 -34.61 10.90 16.65
C ILE A 646 -35.90 10.69 15.87
N ARG A 647 -35.97 11.26 14.66
CA ARG A 647 -37.12 11.16 13.77
C ARG A 647 -36.92 10.11 12.70
N THR A 648 -35.78 10.16 12.03
CA THR A 648 -35.40 9.18 11.01
C THR A 648 -33.89 8.99 10.98
N ILE A 649 -33.45 7.78 10.64
CA ILE A 649 -32.05 7.50 10.30
C ILE A 649 -32.05 6.81 8.94
N LYS A 650 -31.30 7.36 7.98
CA LYS A 650 -30.95 6.67 6.73
C LYS A 650 -29.51 6.16 6.84
N ALA A 651 -29.30 4.91 6.47
CA ALA A 651 -27.99 4.26 6.36
C ALA A 651 -27.85 3.61 4.97
N GLU A 652 -26.67 3.03 4.68
CA GLU A 652 -26.41 2.33 3.41
C GLU A 652 -27.48 1.26 3.13
N ASP A 653 -27.74 0.42 4.13
CA ASP A 653 -28.59 -0.76 4.02
C ASP A 653 -29.86 -0.69 4.88
N TYR A 654 -30.03 0.33 5.71
CA TYR A 654 -31.12 0.39 6.68
C TYR A 654 -31.82 1.75 6.71
N TYR A 655 -33.10 1.71 7.08
CA TYR A 655 -33.87 2.90 7.40
C TYR A 655 -34.63 2.74 8.71
N TYR A 656 -34.59 3.77 9.54
CA TYR A 656 -35.39 3.90 10.76
C TYR A 656 -36.32 5.10 10.66
N SER A 657 -37.53 4.97 11.21
CA SER A 657 -38.45 6.08 11.45
C SER A 657 -39.26 5.90 12.73
N ASP A 658 -39.33 6.97 13.53
CA ASP A 658 -40.04 7.02 14.81
C ASP A 658 -41.58 7.19 14.68
N MET A 659 -42.14 6.82 13.53
CA MET A 659 -43.54 7.00 13.15
C MET A 659 -44.58 6.45 14.14
N GLN A 660 -44.15 5.75 15.20
CA GLN A 660 -44.92 5.31 16.36
C GLN A 660 -45.69 6.45 17.07
N GLN A 661 -45.31 7.72 16.93
CA GLN A 661 -45.92 8.81 17.71
C GLN A 661 -47.40 9.13 17.35
N ASN A 662 -47.97 8.52 16.29
CA ASN A 662 -49.41 8.60 15.99
C ASN A 662 -50.12 7.28 16.34
N ARG A 663 -51.17 7.36 17.17
CA ARG A 663 -51.87 6.27 17.93
C ARG A 663 -52.52 5.12 17.13
N VAL A 664 -52.10 4.82 15.90
CA VAL A 664 -52.59 3.67 15.15
C VAL A 664 -51.40 2.87 14.66
N ASP A 665 -51.29 1.65 15.19
CA ASP A 665 -50.21 0.70 14.96
C ASP A 665 -50.55 -0.21 13.76
N PRO A 666 -50.00 0.04 12.55
CA PRO A 666 -49.91 -0.98 11.52
C PRO A 666 -48.98 -2.09 12.04
N THR A 667 -49.41 -3.34 11.98
CA THR A 667 -48.69 -4.48 12.56
C THR A 667 -47.21 -4.55 12.15
N ASN A 668 -46.32 -4.19 13.08
CA ASN A 668 -44.86 -4.45 13.11
C ASN A 668 -44.04 -4.15 11.83
N PRO A 669 -44.03 -2.91 11.31
CA PRO A 669 -43.15 -2.51 10.21
C PRO A 669 -41.67 -2.52 10.60
N VAL A 670 -40.82 -3.08 9.74
CA VAL A 670 -39.36 -3.22 9.97
C VAL A 670 -38.67 -1.88 10.21
N SER A 671 -39.08 -0.81 9.51
CA SER A 671 -38.47 0.53 9.67
C SER A 671 -38.67 1.15 11.05
N TRP A 672 -39.40 0.51 11.97
CA TRP A 672 -39.57 1.00 13.35
C TRP A 672 -38.59 0.38 14.34
N ASN A 673 -37.83 -0.62 13.91
CA ASN A 673 -36.82 -1.24 14.73
C ASN A 673 -35.52 -0.41 14.71
N PRO A 674 -34.79 -0.33 15.84
CA PRO A 674 -33.44 0.20 15.86
C PRO A 674 -32.55 -0.49 14.82
N ILE A 675 -31.57 0.23 14.30
CA ILE A 675 -30.67 -0.24 13.24
C ILE A 675 -29.24 -0.31 13.79
N PRO A 676 -28.36 -1.18 13.27
CA PRO A 676 -26.97 -1.22 13.69
C PRO A 676 -26.22 0.07 13.28
N MET A 677 -25.40 0.56 14.20
CA MET A 677 -24.48 1.68 14.04
C MET A 677 -23.06 1.12 14.08
N GLU A 678 -22.33 1.22 12.98
CA GLU A 678 -21.06 0.53 12.75
C GLU A 678 -19.93 1.54 12.57
N TYR A 679 -18.74 1.24 13.12
CA TYR A 679 -17.57 2.10 13.03
C TYR A 679 -17.24 2.45 11.57
N GLY A 680 -16.93 3.72 11.32
CA GLY A 680 -16.54 4.18 9.99
C GLY A 680 -17.69 4.23 8.97
N LYS A 681 -18.95 3.98 9.36
CA LYS A 681 -20.13 4.20 8.50
C LYS A 681 -20.66 5.63 8.62
N GLY A 682 -21.34 6.07 7.57
CA GLY A 682 -22.02 7.36 7.50
C GLY A 682 -23.54 7.22 7.58
N TYR A 683 -24.20 8.16 8.25
CA TYR A 683 -25.65 8.16 8.48
C TYR A 683 -26.25 9.53 8.20
N ILE A 684 -27.50 9.56 7.73
CA ILE A 684 -28.29 10.79 7.62
C ILE A 684 -29.39 10.76 8.68
N VAL A 685 -29.29 11.66 9.65
CA VAL A 685 -30.17 11.70 10.83
C VAL A 685 -31.01 12.96 10.79
N ARG A 686 -32.32 12.80 11.02
CA ARG A 686 -33.23 13.91 11.31
C ARG A 686 -33.70 13.80 12.75
N VAL A 687 -33.76 14.94 13.42
CA VAL A 687 -34.18 15.07 14.81
C VAL A 687 -35.41 15.97 14.93
N HIS A 688 -36.23 15.77 15.97
CA HIS A 688 -37.42 16.58 16.22
C HIS A 688 -37.09 17.97 16.76
N GLU A 689 -35.99 18.08 17.49
CA GLU A 689 -35.49 19.30 18.12
C GLU A 689 -33.96 19.31 18.10
N ASP A 690 -33.36 20.50 18.19
CA ASP A 690 -31.90 20.64 18.18
C ASP A 690 -31.28 19.89 19.39
N ILE A 691 -30.19 19.18 19.14
CA ILE A 691 -29.39 18.48 20.14
C ILE A 691 -28.00 19.12 20.11
N ILE A 692 -27.65 19.79 21.20
CA ILE A 692 -26.36 20.47 21.37
C ILE A 692 -25.41 19.58 22.15
N ASP A 693 -24.13 19.60 21.78
CA ASP A 693 -23.06 18.81 22.40
C ASP A 693 -23.39 17.30 22.39
N PHE A 694 -23.96 16.80 21.29
CA PHE A 694 -24.23 15.39 21.10
C PHE A 694 -22.93 14.60 21.06
N GLN A 695 -22.85 13.56 21.89
CA GLN A 695 -21.81 12.55 21.90
C GLN A 695 -22.47 11.18 21.76
N TRP A 696 -21.81 10.24 21.09
CA TRP A 696 -22.27 8.86 21.07
C TRP A 696 -22.22 8.25 22.47
N HIS A 697 -23.21 7.43 22.80
CA HIS A 697 -23.21 6.65 24.02
C HIS A 697 -22.52 5.30 23.77
N ASN A 698 -21.45 5.03 24.50
CA ASN A 698 -20.75 3.75 24.46
C ASN A 698 -21.23 2.83 25.58
N SER A 699 -21.94 1.76 25.22
CA SER A 699 -22.36 0.73 26.18
C SER A 699 -21.25 -0.23 26.59
N ASN A 700 -20.08 -0.17 25.92
CA ASN A 700 -19.01 -1.17 26.00
C ASN A 700 -19.45 -2.59 25.62
N GLN A 701 -20.55 -2.71 24.87
CA GLN A 701 -21.04 -3.97 24.32
C GLN A 701 -21.19 -3.82 22.82
N SER A 702 -20.68 -4.80 22.08
CA SER A 702 -20.87 -4.89 20.63
C SER A 702 -22.08 -5.77 20.32
N THR A 703 -22.95 -5.31 19.42
CA THR A 703 -24.07 -6.07 18.89
C THR A 703 -23.76 -6.47 17.44
N PRO A 704 -23.75 -7.77 17.10
CA PRO A 704 -23.52 -8.20 15.73
C PRO A 704 -24.54 -7.60 14.77
N ALA A 705 -24.08 -7.05 13.64
CA ALA A 705 -24.96 -6.63 12.56
C ALA A 705 -25.51 -7.88 11.84
N GLU A 706 -26.84 -8.00 11.70
CA GLU A 706 -27.40 -9.09 10.90
C GLU A 706 -26.99 -8.93 9.44
N THR A 707 -26.43 -9.99 8.84
CA THR A 707 -26.16 -10.01 7.41
C THR A 707 -27.48 -10.13 6.66
N LYS A 708 -27.82 -9.15 5.82
CA LYS A 708 -28.99 -9.23 4.94
C LYS A 708 -28.85 -10.39 3.97
N ILE A 709 -29.92 -11.17 3.81
CA ILE A 709 -29.98 -12.25 2.84
C ILE A 709 -29.87 -11.66 1.44
N LYS A 710 -28.99 -12.23 0.63
CA LYS A 710 -28.77 -11.79 -0.75
C LYS A 710 -30.02 -12.04 -1.58
N VAL A 711 -30.42 -11.02 -2.35
CA VAL A 711 -31.45 -11.13 -3.39
C VAL A 711 -30.84 -11.84 -4.60
N GLU A 712 -31.49 -12.90 -5.09
CA GLU A 712 -31.03 -13.74 -6.20
C GLU A 712 -31.92 -13.64 -7.44
N CYS A 713 -33.21 -13.37 -7.28
CA CYS A 713 -34.17 -13.38 -8.39
C CYS A 713 -34.37 -12.01 -9.04
N PHE A 714 -34.10 -10.92 -8.32
CA PHE A 714 -34.20 -9.55 -8.84
C PHE A 714 -32.82 -8.87 -8.94
N SER A 715 -32.69 -7.95 -9.91
CA SER A 715 -31.50 -7.11 -10.05
C SER A 715 -31.92 -5.66 -10.25
N PHE A 716 -31.25 -4.75 -9.54
CA PHE A 716 -31.50 -3.32 -9.57
C PHE A 716 -30.19 -2.55 -9.38
N MET A 717 -30.16 -1.30 -9.82
CA MET A 717 -28.98 -0.44 -9.69
C MET A 717 -29.10 0.41 -8.42
N ASN A 718 -28.13 0.28 -7.51
CA ASN A 718 -28.05 1.14 -6.33
C ASN A 718 -27.77 2.60 -6.74
N ARG A 719 -28.37 3.55 -6.02
CA ARG A 719 -28.19 4.99 -6.19
C ARG A 719 -27.82 5.65 -4.85
N ALA A 720 -27.30 6.87 -4.92
CA ALA A 720 -26.88 7.62 -3.74
C ALA A 720 -28.01 7.83 -2.73
N ASP A 721 -29.27 7.87 -3.17
CA ASP A 721 -30.43 8.04 -2.31
C ASP A 721 -31.55 7.07 -2.69
N TYR A 722 -32.46 6.84 -1.74
CA TYR A 722 -33.56 5.88 -1.86
C TYR A 722 -34.84 6.35 -1.16
N GLU A 723 -35.99 5.88 -1.64
CA GLU A 723 -37.27 5.85 -0.90
C GLU A 723 -37.41 4.52 -0.15
N VAL A 724 -38.31 4.43 0.81
CA VAL A 724 -38.49 3.22 1.63
C VAL A 724 -39.93 2.71 1.58
N ILE A 725 -40.07 1.41 1.40
CA ILE A 725 -41.35 0.71 1.44
C ILE A 725 -41.22 -0.45 2.44
N ASP A 726 -41.95 -0.38 3.54
CA ASP A 726 -42.18 -1.56 4.37
C ASP A 726 -43.34 -2.36 3.80
N ILE A 727 -43.13 -3.64 3.61
CA ILE A 727 -44.18 -4.59 3.28
C ILE A 727 -44.51 -5.37 4.55
N ILE A 728 -45.79 -5.48 4.88
CA ILE A 728 -46.27 -6.22 6.05
C ILE A 728 -47.28 -7.30 5.63
N ASP A 729 -47.52 -8.24 6.55
CA ASP A 729 -48.38 -9.42 6.34
C ASP A 729 -47.93 -10.28 5.13
N ILE A 730 -46.63 -10.45 4.96
CA ILE A 730 -46.06 -11.25 3.86
C ILE A 730 -46.40 -12.73 4.06
N PRO A 731 -47.01 -13.41 3.07
CA PRO A 731 -47.24 -14.85 3.11
C PRO A 731 -45.94 -15.66 3.17
N ALA A 732 -45.94 -16.73 3.97
CA ALA A 732 -44.76 -17.56 4.24
C ALA A 732 -44.20 -18.33 3.02
N ASP A 733 -44.92 -18.39 1.90
CA ASP A 733 -44.46 -19.04 0.67
C ASP A 733 -43.70 -18.10 -0.28
N ILE A 734 -43.71 -16.79 -0.01
CA ILE A 734 -42.95 -15.78 -0.75
C ILE A 734 -41.50 -15.80 -0.26
N ILE A 735 -40.56 -15.84 -1.19
CA ILE A 735 -39.12 -15.86 -0.92
C ILE A 735 -38.42 -14.55 -1.29
N GLU A 736 -38.92 -13.81 -2.28
CA GLU A 736 -38.40 -12.49 -2.65
C GLU A 736 -39.51 -11.57 -3.15
N ILE A 737 -39.32 -10.26 -2.98
CA ILE A 737 -40.23 -9.22 -3.47
C ILE A 737 -39.41 -8.15 -4.19
N GLY A 738 -39.79 -7.84 -5.43
CA GLY A 738 -39.21 -6.78 -6.25
C GLY A 738 -40.18 -5.62 -6.46
N VAL A 739 -39.65 -4.39 -6.43
CA VAL A 739 -40.36 -3.14 -6.71
C VAL A 739 -39.92 -2.61 -8.07
N PHE A 740 -40.88 -2.21 -8.88
CA PHE A 740 -40.66 -1.81 -10.27
C PHE A 740 -41.20 -0.41 -10.56
N GLU A 741 -40.42 0.35 -11.33
CA GLU A 741 -40.76 1.62 -11.94
C GLU A 741 -40.65 1.45 -13.47
N ASP A 742 -41.74 1.63 -14.23
CA ASP A 742 -41.76 1.44 -15.70
C ASP A 742 -41.16 0.08 -16.17
N SER A 743 -41.50 -1.02 -15.48
CA SER A 743 -40.95 -2.37 -15.73
C SER A 743 -39.45 -2.54 -15.43
N ILE A 744 -38.79 -1.55 -14.82
CA ILE A 744 -37.42 -1.66 -14.34
C ILE A 744 -37.45 -1.93 -12.84
N CYS A 745 -36.78 -2.98 -12.38
CA CYS A 745 -36.65 -3.23 -10.94
C CYS A 745 -35.76 -2.14 -10.33
N VAL A 746 -36.29 -1.45 -9.32
CA VAL A 746 -35.65 -0.32 -8.64
C VAL A 746 -35.34 -0.62 -7.17
N GLY A 747 -35.70 -1.80 -6.69
CA GLY A 747 -35.39 -2.29 -5.34
C GLY A 747 -36.01 -3.66 -5.13
N ALA A 748 -35.40 -4.47 -4.27
CA ALA A 748 -35.93 -5.79 -3.91
C ALA A 748 -35.44 -6.23 -2.53
N VAL A 749 -36.10 -7.24 -1.97
CA VAL A 749 -35.75 -7.86 -0.68
C VAL A 749 -36.00 -9.36 -0.72
N ALA A 750 -35.14 -10.13 -0.03
CA ALA A 750 -35.38 -11.53 0.28
C ALA A 750 -36.18 -11.64 1.58
N VAL A 751 -37.22 -12.47 1.58
CA VAL A 751 -38.18 -12.58 2.67
C VAL A 751 -37.69 -13.58 3.70
N LYS A 752 -37.46 -13.09 4.93
CA LYS A 752 -37.14 -13.88 6.13
C LYS A 752 -38.34 -13.94 7.06
N ASP A 753 -39.05 -12.82 7.21
CA ASP A 753 -40.14 -12.64 8.16
C ASP A 753 -41.44 -12.15 7.50
N SER A 754 -42.53 -12.07 8.28
CA SER A 754 -43.82 -11.58 7.77
C SER A 754 -43.85 -10.06 7.50
N SER A 755 -42.74 -9.36 7.69
CA SER A 755 -42.55 -7.96 7.30
C SER A 755 -41.12 -7.74 6.84
N GLU A 756 -40.96 -6.97 5.76
CA GLU A 756 -39.66 -6.66 5.17
C GLU A 756 -39.56 -5.21 4.73
N GLN A 757 -38.34 -4.67 4.73
CA GLN A 757 -38.03 -3.32 4.25
C GLN A 757 -37.38 -3.39 2.86
N ILE A 758 -37.93 -2.63 1.91
CA ILE A 758 -37.34 -2.44 0.58
C ILE A 758 -36.83 -1.01 0.44
N LEU A 759 -35.53 -0.88 0.15
CA LEU A 759 -34.92 0.37 -0.28
C LEU A 759 -35.12 0.52 -1.80
N VAL A 760 -35.71 1.63 -2.23
CA VAL A 760 -36.16 1.87 -3.61
C VAL A 760 -35.37 3.02 -4.24
N TYR A 761 -34.58 2.71 -5.26
CA TYR A 761 -33.64 3.62 -5.92
C TYR A 761 -34.22 4.18 -7.23
N SER A 762 -35.17 5.10 -7.14
CA SER A 762 -35.87 5.65 -8.30
C SER A 762 -35.16 6.83 -9.00
N ASP A 763 -35.55 7.11 -10.25
CA ASP A 763 -34.95 8.19 -11.07
C ASP A 763 -35.84 9.45 -11.15
N ASN A 764 -35.81 10.25 -10.09
CA ASN A 764 -36.76 11.36 -9.92
C ASN A 764 -36.47 12.63 -10.74
N ALA A 765 -35.37 12.70 -11.48
CA ALA A 765 -34.87 14.00 -11.90
C ALA A 765 -35.71 14.72 -12.97
N ASN A 766 -36.55 14.04 -13.80
CA ASN A 766 -37.25 14.71 -14.92
C ASN A 766 -38.45 13.96 -15.56
N ARG A 767 -39.12 13.00 -14.88
CA ARG A 767 -40.18 12.18 -15.50
C ARG A 767 -41.59 12.41 -14.95
N ASP A 768 -42.58 11.98 -15.74
CA ASP A 768 -43.99 11.90 -15.33
C ASP A 768 -44.15 10.99 -14.10
N PRO A 769 -45.16 11.19 -13.24
CA PRO A 769 -45.44 10.33 -12.10
C PRO A 769 -45.63 8.85 -12.49
N VAL A 770 -44.68 7.98 -12.15
CA VAL A 770 -44.77 6.53 -12.38
C VAL A 770 -45.17 5.83 -11.08
N PRO A 771 -46.25 5.02 -11.09
CA PRO A 771 -46.63 4.22 -9.93
C PRO A 771 -45.64 3.05 -9.73
N PHE A 772 -45.30 2.74 -8.48
CA PHE A 772 -44.61 1.49 -8.21
C PHE A 772 -45.55 0.29 -8.40
N THR A 773 -45.00 -0.75 -9.01
CA THR A 773 -45.61 -2.08 -9.10
C THR A 773 -44.73 -3.10 -8.38
N PHE A 774 -45.31 -4.21 -7.94
CA PHE A 774 -44.59 -5.24 -7.20
C PHE A 774 -44.65 -6.57 -7.96
N GLU A 775 -43.56 -7.31 -7.90
CA GLU A 775 -43.51 -8.72 -8.29
C GLU A 775 -42.97 -9.54 -7.13
N ILE A 776 -43.45 -10.77 -7.00
CA ILE A 776 -43.03 -11.70 -5.95
C ILE A 776 -42.46 -12.96 -6.57
N VAL A 777 -41.60 -13.64 -5.82
CA VAL A 777 -41.10 -14.97 -6.12
C VAL A 777 -41.55 -15.91 -5.02
N ASN A 778 -42.00 -17.10 -5.38
CA ASN A 778 -42.33 -18.16 -4.43
C ASN A 778 -41.75 -19.50 -4.91
N SER A 779 -41.87 -20.54 -4.09
CA SER A 779 -41.37 -21.89 -4.44
C SER A 779 -41.97 -22.51 -5.71
N ARG A 780 -43.02 -21.93 -6.30
CA ARG A 780 -43.77 -22.48 -7.44
C ARG A 780 -43.69 -21.64 -8.72
N SER A 781 -43.36 -20.35 -8.59
CA SER A 781 -43.34 -19.36 -9.67
C SER A 781 -42.11 -18.48 -9.51
N LEU A 782 -41.34 -18.35 -10.59
CA LEU A 782 -40.12 -17.54 -10.57
C LEU A 782 -40.42 -16.04 -10.51
N HIS A 783 -41.54 -15.57 -11.09
CA HIS A 783 -41.99 -14.18 -11.03
C HIS A 783 -43.51 -14.08 -11.17
N SER A 784 -44.19 -13.51 -10.17
CA SER A 784 -45.63 -13.28 -10.17
C SER A 784 -45.93 -11.80 -9.90
N PRO A 785 -46.59 -11.06 -10.80
CA PRO A 785 -46.97 -9.68 -10.55
C PRO A 785 -48.12 -9.58 -9.54
N ILE A 786 -48.06 -8.56 -8.69
CA ILE A 786 -49.13 -8.21 -7.73
C ILE A 786 -50.14 -7.28 -8.40
N LYS A 787 -51.42 -7.65 -8.39
CA LYS A 787 -52.49 -6.88 -9.05
C LYS A 787 -52.80 -5.56 -8.34
N ASN A 788 -52.89 -5.62 -7.02
CA ASN A 788 -53.31 -4.52 -6.18
C ASN A 788 -52.52 -4.60 -4.87
N TYR A 789 -52.25 -3.44 -4.28
CA TYR A 789 -51.71 -3.32 -2.94
C TYR A 789 -52.45 -2.20 -2.22
N GLU A 790 -52.44 -2.26 -0.89
CA GLU A 790 -53.01 -1.23 -0.04
C GLU A 790 -51.90 -0.45 0.63
N VAL A 791 -52.07 0.87 0.74
CA VAL A 791 -51.10 1.77 1.37
C VAL A 791 -51.67 2.22 2.71
N PHE A 792 -50.84 2.23 3.74
CA PHE A 792 -51.24 2.70 5.06
C PHE A 792 -51.51 4.21 5.06
N ASN A 793 -52.76 4.60 5.25
CA ASN A 793 -53.16 6.00 5.38
C ASN A 793 -53.07 6.43 6.85
N ARG A 794 -52.08 7.26 7.17
CA ARG A 794 -51.79 7.73 8.53
C ARG A 794 -52.91 8.58 9.14
N LEU A 795 -53.72 9.25 8.33
CA LEU A 795 -54.80 10.09 8.81
C LEU A 795 -56.00 9.26 9.27
N THR A 796 -56.25 8.15 8.59
CA THR A 796 -57.38 7.26 8.88
C THR A 796 -56.97 6.08 9.75
N GLY A 797 -55.68 5.74 9.80
CA GLY A 797 -55.15 4.57 10.48
C GLY A 797 -55.51 3.25 9.80
N MET A 798 -55.86 3.29 8.51
CA MET A 798 -56.33 2.14 7.75
C MET A 798 -55.48 1.92 6.51
N PHE A 799 -55.42 0.67 6.06
CA PHE A 799 -54.94 0.33 4.73
C PHE A 799 -56.04 0.65 3.72
N GLU A 800 -55.67 1.43 2.70
CA GLU A 800 -56.59 1.89 1.67
C GLU A 800 -55.98 1.59 0.29
N PRO A 801 -56.80 1.30 -0.74
CA PRO A 801 -56.32 1.22 -2.12
C PRO A 801 -55.65 2.55 -2.51
N GLY A 802 -54.34 2.50 -2.71
CA GLY A 802 -53.51 3.67 -2.94
C GLY A 802 -52.37 3.33 -3.90
N ILE A 803 -51.87 4.35 -4.58
CA ILE A 803 -50.72 4.22 -5.48
C ILE A 803 -49.56 4.97 -4.84
N ILE A 804 -48.44 4.28 -4.68
CA ILE A 804 -47.17 4.90 -4.31
C ILE A 804 -46.52 5.38 -5.60
N ILE A 805 -46.15 6.65 -5.65
CA ILE A 805 -45.60 7.27 -6.86
C ILE A 805 -44.14 7.57 -6.61
N SER A 806 -43.28 7.09 -7.50
CA SER A 806 -41.86 7.39 -7.48
C SER A 806 -41.56 8.88 -7.21
N GLY A 807 -40.76 9.14 -6.18
CA GLY A 807 -40.30 10.47 -5.77
C GLY A 807 -41.31 11.34 -5.04
N MET A 808 -42.48 10.81 -4.69
CA MET A 808 -43.50 11.56 -3.95
C MET A 808 -43.50 11.28 -2.45
N GLN A 809 -42.84 10.23 -1.98
CA GLN A 809 -42.89 9.84 -0.58
C GLN A 809 -41.61 9.15 -0.11
N GLU A 810 -41.03 9.69 0.95
CA GLU A 810 -39.80 9.17 1.55
C GLU A 810 -39.98 7.79 2.19
N TYR A 811 -41.16 7.51 2.78
CA TYR A 811 -41.44 6.27 3.49
C TYR A 811 -42.94 5.90 3.42
N SER A 812 -43.23 4.65 3.04
CA SER A 812 -44.57 4.07 2.95
C SER A 812 -44.65 2.68 3.58
N ILE A 813 -45.86 2.28 4.00
CA ILE A 813 -46.16 0.94 4.50
C ILE A 813 -47.24 0.32 3.60
N VAL A 814 -47.02 -0.91 3.15
CA VAL A 814 -47.82 -1.58 2.12
C VAL A 814 -48.25 -2.98 2.56
N LYS A 815 -49.47 -3.37 2.18
CA LYS A 815 -49.93 -4.77 2.17
C LYS A 815 -50.15 -5.23 0.73
N LEU A 816 -49.56 -6.37 0.37
CA LEU A 816 -49.74 -6.97 -0.95
C LEU A 816 -51.09 -7.70 -1.06
N GLY A 817 -51.72 -7.66 -2.24
CA GLY A 817 -52.95 -8.41 -2.57
C GLY A 817 -52.67 -9.78 -3.24
N GLU A 818 -53.74 -10.48 -3.67
CA GLU A 818 -53.67 -11.84 -4.27
C GLU A 818 -53.07 -11.90 -5.70
N GLU A 819 -52.49 -13.05 -6.07
CA GLU A 819 -51.84 -13.35 -7.38
C GLU A 819 -52.79 -13.39 -8.60
N GLY A 820 -52.30 -13.01 -9.80
CA GLY A 820 -52.90 -13.26 -11.14
C GLY A 820 -52.95 -12.04 -12.10
N GLU A 821 -53.71 -12.10 -13.20
CA GLU A 821 -53.83 -11.00 -14.20
C GLU A 821 -54.21 -9.61 -13.63
N PRO A 822 -53.53 -8.52 -14.06
CA PRO A 822 -53.73 -7.17 -13.54
C PRO A 822 -55.21 -6.77 -13.62
N GLY A 823 -55.82 -6.53 -12.46
CA GLY A 823 -57.17 -5.98 -12.42
C GLY A 823 -57.17 -4.62 -13.10
N ASN A 824 -58.08 -4.41 -14.05
CA ASN A 824 -58.37 -3.11 -14.68
C ASN A 824 -58.86 -2.01 -13.71
N ASN A 825 -58.55 -2.13 -12.43
CA ASN A 825 -58.81 -1.14 -11.39
C ASN A 825 -57.54 -0.32 -11.12
N VAL A 826 -56.90 0.21 -12.18
CA VAL A 826 -56.33 1.55 -12.05
C VAL A 826 -57.50 2.41 -11.56
N PRO A 827 -57.43 3.07 -10.39
CA PRO A 827 -58.48 3.99 -9.98
C PRO A 827 -58.64 4.97 -11.13
N LEU A 828 -59.76 4.86 -11.85
CA LEU A 828 -60.13 5.81 -12.87
C LEU A 828 -60.03 7.17 -12.19
N LEU A 829 -59.10 8.01 -12.65
CA LEU A 829 -59.10 9.44 -12.42
C LEU A 829 -60.48 9.93 -12.85
N SER A 830 -61.42 9.90 -11.90
CA SER A 830 -62.85 10.11 -12.13
C SER A 830 -63.26 11.48 -11.63
N LYS A 831 -62.33 12.23 -11.04
CA LYS A 831 -62.55 13.54 -10.44
C LYS A 831 -61.40 14.48 -10.77
N ILE A 832 -61.75 15.77 -10.82
CA ILE A 832 -60.80 16.88 -10.94
C ILE A 832 -60.30 17.16 -9.53
N GLU A 833 -58.98 17.10 -9.31
CA GLU A 833 -58.37 17.33 -8.00
C GLU A 833 -57.12 18.21 -8.10
N LEU A 834 -56.90 19.04 -7.09
CA LEU A 834 -55.70 19.85 -6.92
C LEU A 834 -54.99 19.35 -5.65
N HIS A 835 -53.90 18.60 -5.84
CA HIS A 835 -53.26 17.74 -4.84
C HIS A 835 -52.38 18.50 -3.83
N GLY A 836 -51.98 19.71 -4.17
CA GLY A 836 -51.13 20.56 -3.33
C GLY A 836 -49.86 20.98 -4.07
N ASN A 837 -48.99 21.70 -3.37
CA ASN A 837 -47.67 22.08 -3.87
C ASN A 837 -46.58 21.47 -2.97
N TYR A 838 -45.48 21.01 -3.55
CA TYR A 838 -44.32 20.50 -2.83
C TYR A 838 -43.01 21.06 -3.42
N PRO A 839 -42.08 21.55 -2.59
CA PRO A 839 -42.20 21.73 -1.14
C PRO A 839 -43.27 22.77 -0.74
N ASN A 840 -43.76 22.74 0.50
CA ASN A 840 -44.64 23.76 1.11
C ASN A 840 -44.47 23.76 2.65
N PRO A 841 -43.76 24.74 3.26
CA PRO A 841 -43.24 25.96 2.65
C PRO A 841 -42.16 25.71 1.58
N PHE A 842 -41.94 26.66 0.68
CA PHE A 842 -40.95 26.54 -0.41
C PHE A 842 -40.05 27.76 -0.54
N ASN A 843 -38.85 27.59 -1.13
CA ASN A 843 -37.87 28.64 -1.40
C ASN A 843 -37.02 28.34 -2.66
N PRO A 844 -37.06 29.16 -3.74
CA PRO A 844 -38.20 29.92 -4.22
C PRO A 844 -39.15 29.06 -5.08
N GLU A 845 -38.86 27.77 -5.29
CA GLU A 845 -39.59 26.90 -6.21
C GLU A 845 -40.48 25.87 -5.55
N THR A 846 -41.65 25.63 -6.15
CA THR A 846 -42.58 24.58 -5.74
C THR A 846 -43.27 23.97 -6.94
N THR A 847 -43.55 22.68 -6.87
CA THR A 847 -44.28 21.95 -7.90
C THR A 847 -45.75 21.82 -7.49
N ILE A 848 -46.66 22.34 -8.31
CA ILE A 848 -48.11 22.25 -8.12
C ILE A 848 -48.65 21.07 -8.93
N SER A 849 -49.34 20.14 -8.27
CA SER A 849 -49.86 18.90 -8.88
C SER A 849 -51.39 18.89 -8.93
N PHE A 850 -51.98 18.45 -10.05
CA PHE A 850 -53.43 18.29 -10.20
C PHE A 850 -53.79 17.14 -11.15
N SER A 851 -55.02 16.64 -11.08
CA SER A 851 -55.51 15.54 -11.92
C SER A 851 -56.75 15.93 -12.73
N LEU A 852 -56.81 15.40 -13.96
CA LEU A 852 -57.91 15.60 -14.90
C LEU A 852 -58.52 14.26 -15.34
N PRO A 853 -59.86 14.09 -15.27
CA PRO A 853 -60.52 12.85 -15.62
C PRO A 853 -60.70 12.63 -17.14
N ALA A 854 -60.52 13.69 -17.94
CA ALA A 854 -60.59 13.69 -19.39
C ALA A 854 -59.74 14.84 -19.94
N LYS A 855 -59.62 14.96 -21.27
CA LYS A 855 -59.07 16.17 -21.90
C LYS A 855 -59.95 17.36 -21.57
N MET A 856 -59.41 18.40 -20.94
CA MET A 856 -60.17 19.56 -20.47
C MET A 856 -59.43 20.88 -20.74
N ASP A 857 -60.18 21.93 -21.00
CA ASP A 857 -59.65 23.31 -20.99
C ASP A 857 -59.45 23.73 -19.53
N ILE A 858 -58.22 24.15 -19.19
CA ILE A 858 -57.82 24.50 -17.84
C ILE A 858 -57.20 25.89 -17.77
N THR A 859 -57.30 26.50 -16.59
CA THR A 859 -56.49 27.65 -16.23
C THR A 859 -55.99 27.46 -14.81
N LEU A 860 -54.66 27.47 -14.64
CA LEU A 860 -54.01 27.40 -13.33
C LEU A 860 -53.32 28.74 -13.05
N THR A 861 -53.71 29.39 -11.95
CA THR A 861 -53.29 30.77 -11.64
C THR A 861 -52.92 30.90 -10.17
N VAL A 862 -51.82 31.61 -9.90
CA VAL A 862 -51.37 31.97 -8.55
C VAL A 862 -51.89 33.35 -8.17
N TYR A 863 -52.37 33.47 -6.94
CA TYR A 863 -52.88 34.71 -6.33
C TYR A 863 -52.17 34.99 -5.01
N ASN A 864 -52.02 36.26 -4.65
CA ASN A 864 -51.55 36.64 -3.31
C ASN A 864 -52.70 36.65 -2.28
N ILE A 865 -52.39 36.90 -1.01
CA ILE A 865 -53.40 36.97 0.08
C ILE A 865 -54.48 38.04 -0.13
N LYS A 866 -54.23 39.07 -0.94
CA LYS A 866 -55.22 40.11 -1.31
C LYS A 866 -56.13 39.68 -2.47
N GLY A 867 -55.96 38.47 -3.00
CA GLY A 867 -56.67 37.98 -4.17
C GLY A 867 -56.21 38.59 -5.50
N GLN A 868 -55.07 39.29 -5.51
CA GLN A 868 -54.50 39.83 -6.75
C GLN A 868 -53.79 38.71 -7.51
N LYS A 869 -53.99 38.66 -8.83
CA LYS A 869 -53.33 37.69 -9.71
C LYS A 869 -51.82 37.96 -9.71
N VAL A 870 -51.05 36.92 -9.43
CA VAL A 870 -49.58 36.94 -9.43
C VAL A 870 -49.05 36.40 -10.74
N LYS A 871 -49.46 35.19 -11.14
CA LYS A 871 -49.00 34.54 -12.36
C LYS A 871 -49.99 33.50 -12.88
N THR A 872 -50.23 33.51 -14.19
CA THR A 872 -50.91 32.39 -14.88
C THR A 872 -49.86 31.36 -15.28
N LEU A 873 -49.94 30.15 -14.71
CA LEU A 873 -48.95 29.08 -14.95
C LEU A 873 -49.32 28.24 -16.17
N ILE A 874 -50.62 27.94 -16.33
CA ILE A 874 -51.14 27.18 -17.47
C ILE A 874 -52.46 27.81 -17.93
N LYS A 875 -52.66 27.89 -19.25
CA LYS A 875 -53.94 28.22 -19.87
C LYS A 875 -54.10 27.47 -21.19
N GLY A 876 -55.10 26.59 -21.28
CA GLY A 876 -55.41 25.83 -22.49
C GLY A 876 -55.84 24.40 -22.21
N PHE A 877 -55.92 23.59 -23.27
CA PHE A 877 -56.32 22.18 -23.17
C PHE A 877 -55.16 21.30 -22.69
N LEU A 878 -55.44 20.48 -21.67
CA LEU A 878 -54.56 19.40 -21.21
C LEU A 878 -55.27 18.05 -21.36
N GLU A 879 -54.51 17.01 -21.67
CA GLU A 879 -55.02 15.64 -21.82
C GLU A 879 -55.45 15.03 -20.47
N LYS A 880 -56.17 13.91 -20.50
CA LYS A 880 -56.51 13.13 -19.30
C LYS A 880 -55.22 12.68 -18.58
N GLY A 881 -55.15 12.84 -17.26
CA GLY A 881 -53.99 12.40 -16.48
C GLY A 881 -53.67 13.30 -15.29
N ASN A 882 -52.56 13.00 -14.64
CA ASN A 882 -51.94 13.88 -13.64
C ASN A 882 -51.03 14.89 -14.34
N HIS A 883 -50.99 16.12 -13.84
CA HIS A 883 -50.24 17.23 -14.40
C HIS A 883 -49.45 17.93 -13.30
N LYS A 884 -48.23 18.37 -13.61
CA LYS A 884 -47.35 19.13 -12.74
C LYS A 884 -46.96 20.46 -13.40
N VAL A 885 -46.84 21.51 -12.60
CA VAL A 885 -46.24 22.78 -13.05
C VAL A 885 -45.38 23.38 -11.94
N ILE A 886 -44.21 23.88 -12.32
CA ILE A 886 -43.29 24.54 -11.39
C ILE A 886 -43.65 26.03 -11.32
N TRP A 887 -43.73 26.55 -10.10
CA TRP A 887 -43.73 27.99 -9.85
C TRP A 887 -42.49 28.36 -9.03
N ASN A 888 -41.66 29.23 -9.61
CA ASN A 888 -40.37 29.68 -9.07
C ASN A 888 -40.47 31.02 -8.30
N GLY A 889 -41.64 31.34 -7.73
CA GLY A 889 -41.79 32.53 -6.90
C GLY A 889 -41.65 33.86 -7.65
N ILE A 890 -41.98 33.91 -8.95
CA ILE A 890 -42.02 35.15 -9.75
C ILE A 890 -43.43 35.49 -10.26
N ASP A 891 -43.70 36.77 -10.51
CA ASP A 891 -44.96 37.27 -11.10
C ASP A 891 -44.98 37.24 -12.65
N GLU A 892 -46.04 37.78 -13.29
CA GLU A 892 -46.17 37.86 -14.76
C GLU A 892 -45.10 38.77 -15.41
N ASP A 893 -44.55 39.73 -14.66
CA ASP A 893 -43.50 40.65 -15.12
C ASP A 893 -42.08 40.09 -14.83
N ASN A 894 -41.99 38.81 -14.43
CA ASN A 894 -40.77 38.09 -14.04
C ASN A 894 -40.03 38.67 -12.82
N ASN A 895 -40.70 39.43 -11.97
CA ASN A 895 -40.14 39.91 -10.71
C ASN A 895 -40.38 38.88 -9.60
N SER A 896 -39.40 38.68 -8.72
CA SER A 896 -39.57 37.81 -7.55
C SER A 896 -40.59 38.38 -6.57
N VAL A 897 -41.50 37.55 -6.09
CA VAL A 897 -42.50 37.96 -5.10
C VAL A 897 -41.97 37.82 -3.66
N ALA A 898 -42.60 38.51 -2.69
CA ALA A 898 -42.16 38.51 -1.30
C ALA A 898 -42.54 37.21 -0.55
N SER A 899 -41.84 36.86 0.53
CA SER A 899 -42.25 35.76 1.43
C SER A 899 -43.68 36.00 1.92
N GLY A 900 -44.51 34.96 1.94
CA GLY A 900 -45.91 35.08 2.35
C GLY A 900 -46.83 33.98 1.83
N ILE A 901 -48.12 34.17 2.09
CA ILE A 901 -49.17 33.23 1.70
C ILE A 901 -49.66 33.55 0.29
N TYR A 902 -49.67 32.52 -0.55
CA TYR A 902 -50.20 32.51 -1.90
C TYR A 902 -51.30 31.45 -2.04
N PHE A 903 -52.11 31.56 -3.08
CA PHE A 903 -53.12 30.58 -3.42
C PHE A 903 -52.98 30.18 -4.88
N CYS A 904 -52.81 28.89 -5.17
CA CYS A 904 -52.97 28.37 -6.53
C CYS A 904 -54.43 28.00 -6.75
N LYS A 905 -54.96 28.35 -7.92
CA LYS A 905 -56.37 28.18 -8.29
C LYS A 905 -56.47 27.49 -9.64
N LEU A 906 -57.04 26.30 -9.65
CA LEU A 906 -57.33 25.52 -10.85
C LEU A 906 -58.79 25.74 -11.26
N LYS A 907 -59.00 26.24 -12.48
CA LYS A 907 -60.33 26.43 -13.08
C LYS A 907 -60.47 25.52 -14.28
N THR A 908 -61.45 24.61 -14.24
CA THR A 908 -61.74 23.70 -15.35
C THR A 908 -63.13 23.05 -15.19
N GLY A 909 -63.79 22.71 -16.30
CA GLY A 909 -65.09 22.01 -16.28
C GLY A 909 -66.19 22.70 -15.48
N GLY A 910 -66.17 24.04 -15.40
CA GLY A 910 -67.09 24.84 -14.58
C GLY A 910 -66.81 24.79 -13.06
N LYS A 911 -65.78 24.06 -12.62
CA LYS A 911 -65.32 24.01 -11.23
C LYS A 911 -64.11 24.91 -11.02
N GLU A 912 -63.96 25.34 -9.77
CA GLU A 912 -62.82 26.14 -9.33
C GLU A 912 -62.33 25.59 -7.98
N ILE A 913 -61.08 25.16 -7.94
CA ILE A 913 -60.44 24.54 -6.77
C ILE A 913 -59.23 25.38 -6.39
N SER A 914 -59.01 25.65 -5.11
CA SER A 914 -57.89 26.47 -4.63
C SER A 914 -57.11 25.77 -3.52
N ARG A 915 -55.79 25.94 -3.49
CA ARG A 915 -54.90 25.47 -2.41
C ARG A 915 -53.98 26.59 -1.94
N LYS A 916 -53.70 26.60 -0.64
CA LYS A 916 -52.79 27.56 0.01
C LYS A 916 -51.34 27.11 -0.16
N MET A 917 -50.46 28.05 -0.48
CA MET A 917 -49.01 27.87 -0.62
C MET A 917 -48.29 28.89 0.27
N LEU A 918 -47.16 28.53 0.86
CA LEU A 918 -46.36 29.39 1.72
C LEU A 918 -44.94 29.53 1.15
N LEU A 919 -44.61 30.72 0.65
CA LEU A 919 -43.26 31.06 0.19
C LEU A 919 -42.46 31.61 1.36
N LEU A 920 -41.28 31.05 1.61
CA LEU A 920 -40.27 31.57 2.54
C LEU A 920 -39.03 31.88 1.73
N LYS A 921 -38.54 33.11 1.77
CA LYS A 921 -37.23 33.48 1.25
C LYS A 921 -36.19 33.47 2.36
#